data_AF-A0A9W7LAP7-F1
#
_entry.id   AF-A0A9W7LAP7-F1
#
_cell.length_a   1.000
_cell.length_b   1.000
_cell.length_c   1.000
_cell.angle_alpha   90.00
_cell.angle_beta   90.00
_cell.angle_gamma   90.00
#
_symmetry.space_group_name_H-M   'P 1'
#
loop_
_entity.id
_entity.type
_entity.pdbx_description
1 polymer ?
#
loop_
_entity_poly.entity_id
_entity_poly.type
_entity_poly.pdbx_seq_one_letter_code
_entity_poly.pdbx_strand_id
1 'polypeptide(L)'
;MHVDVDCFYAQSAFIRNYPAGEDEPPIAMRQKHIIVTANYPARELGVKKLMSYEAAVDIDNKLGGGVIKFIDASDLTLFREDSFIIETAIRKWSRKHSHPCPVHKRGMDEFDLNVSGHGDGLHLALDLQSFIFSETSFTVSVGYGPSAFLAKLAAGRRKPNGVSTLSVEAASKFLHKLPMRIIPGLGSNAARQMRRVILNANGIDEPDNVDRKERVVLTCGNLLKTPMVELKGTVGEGNARLFLRLAQGLDDSEIIDNGNDMKKVTTVEDSFKSGTVTNLSSLDRQCAKIAGRLLSTMAEENKRVGMREGANLRVTVREKGIRGRRSKSVPWPRVKVDANVIRRLAMAEVSKVISTGKGGGSFNCTLMNLGVEWRASSQSSLSSSSSSSSSSSSSSKKRKGGGGGGGGLKKYFTTAAMVFMAMAAYIGGGVDGFCASANNIQIQDLVDKRKLARSRGEYAAADVIKAQLEASGVFLQDQLGGGSTWSMDEPQEHVNIEGMSILGLAHAACGCVEDKDASEEDVEAIGEAALERIGMLRELNPYSFHPETMGKKAVDAAFWFCMAGLKNEAVFQALADIQKEELLRFGARDTCRIVDAKAMLEKLAACGLEGHSIFDVGASILDEKGVAAAMDTLTFESPRSLIWFFRQSRRTREVKKIRQKGIKAWATMKGHIVKREVGGMKMGGWVYESRPLIIDIGCGMGVSLLGLDRDEKWRGYNKLGVDLSRRGVRIGRGIAKRRGREGVLRFVEAPGEDALDSLKYYKGEIAVVMIQFPTPYSLLNGGNSQLPEEDGDSFMVTQGLARRVKEIGANHVLIQSNVEDVALRCCETFVKAGYVKVRLGEEGVLFQGGDDQALKEIAKEERATTRNRRWLERGGGEAMGRAEEATGWRGTNERFFGCKGVTETEVNCVMSGTGVYRMLLRKGRPEKGEDGED
;
A
#
# COMPACT_ATOMS: atom_id res chain seq x y z
N MET A 1 5.20 12.88 -5.06
CA MET A 1 4.84 14.20 -5.63
C MET A 1 4.12 15.02 -4.58
N HIS A 2 4.25 16.34 -4.65
CA HIS A 2 3.50 17.30 -3.85
C HIS A 2 2.84 18.28 -4.81
N VAL A 3 1.53 18.46 -4.69
CA VAL A 3 0.73 19.44 -5.44
C VAL A 3 0.31 20.52 -4.45
N ASP A 4 0.53 21.78 -4.81
CA ASP A 4 0.16 22.95 -4.02
C ASP A 4 -0.57 23.95 -4.94
N VAL A 5 -1.82 24.26 -4.61
CA VAL A 5 -2.66 25.14 -5.44
C VAL A 5 -2.21 26.59 -5.28
N ASP A 6 -1.91 27.23 -6.41
CA ASP A 6 -1.32 28.56 -6.43
C ASP A 6 -2.25 29.61 -5.83
N CYS A 7 -1.79 30.31 -4.79
CA CYS A 7 -2.55 31.33 -4.07
C CYS A 7 -4.04 30.98 -3.81
N PHE A 8 -4.33 29.72 -3.47
CA PHE A 8 -5.64 29.06 -3.51
C PHE A 8 -6.90 29.96 -3.35
N TYR A 9 -7.07 30.67 -2.22
CA TYR A 9 -8.29 31.47 -2.02
C TYR A 9 -8.42 32.64 -3.00
N ALA A 10 -7.30 33.26 -3.39
CA ALA A 10 -7.32 34.34 -4.38
C ALA A 10 -7.64 33.80 -5.77
N GLN A 11 -7.09 32.64 -6.12
CA GLN A 11 -7.37 31.98 -7.40
C GLN A 11 -8.83 31.50 -7.50
N SER A 12 -9.37 30.93 -6.41
CA SER A 12 -10.79 30.58 -6.29
C SER A 12 -11.70 31.80 -6.48
N ALA A 13 -11.35 32.93 -5.84
CA ALA A 13 -12.08 34.17 -6.02
C ALA A 13 -11.95 34.74 -7.44
N PHE A 14 -10.79 34.60 -8.09
CA PHE A 14 -10.59 35.00 -9.48
C PHE A 14 -11.50 34.21 -10.43
N ILE A 15 -11.40 32.87 -10.40
CA ILE A 15 -12.17 31.96 -11.27
C ILE A 15 -13.69 32.18 -11.14
N ARG A 16 -14.18 32.51 -9.94
CA ARG A 16 -15.62 32.68 -9.68
C ARG A 16 -16.16 34.06 -10.04
N ASN A 17 -15.34 35.10 -9.93
CA ASN A 17 -15.82 36.49 -10.05
C ASN A 17 -15.39 37.18 -11.35
N TYR A 18 -14.48 36.58 -12.12
CA TYR A 18 -13.96 37.17 -13.36
C TYR A 18 -14.17 36.22 -14.55
N PRO A 19 -14.69 36.72 -15.68
CA PRO A 19 -14.85 35.94 -16.91
C PRO A 19 -13.51 35.38 -17.43
N ALA A 20 -13.58 34.26 -18.17
CA ALA A 20 -12.42 33.70 -18.83
C ALA A 20 -11.86 34.66 -19.89
N GLY A 21 -10.57 34.99 -19.80
CA GLY A 21 -9.86 35.85 -20.76
C GLY A 21 -9.53 37.27 -20.26
N GLU A 22 -9.95 37.65 -19.05
CA GLU A 22 -9.49 38.89 -18.41
C GLU A 22 -8.12 38.73 -17.76
N ASP A 23 -7.31 39.80 -17.79
CA ASP A 23 -6.05 39.86 -17.04
C ASP A 23 -6.31 39.68 -15.54
N GLU A 24 -5.47 38.88 -14.86
CA GLU A 24 -5.66 38.61 -13.44
C GLU A 24 -5.40 39.87 -12.60
N PRO A 25 -6.41 40.45 -11.92
CA PRO A 25 -6.22 41.68 -11.15
C PRO A 25 -5.49 41.39 -9.83
N PRO A 26 -4.84 42.37 -9.19
CA PRO A 26 -4.28 42.21 -7.85
C PRO A 26 -5.39 41.91 -6.81
N ILE A 27 -5.40 40.70 -6.26
CA ILE A 27 -6.39 40.23 -5.27
C ILE A 27 -5.72 39.91 -3.93
N ALA A 28 -6.26 40.47 -2.86
CA ALA A 28 -5.87 40.19 -1.48
C ALA A 28 -7.06 39.63 -0.68
N MET A 29 -6.91 38.40 -0.16
CA MET A 29 -7.93 37.74 0.62
C MET A 29 -7.75 38.10 2.10
N ARG A 30 -8.76 38.70 2.72
CA ARG A 30 -8.76 39.02 4.15
C ARG A 30 -9.60 38.02 4.93
N GLN A 31 -9.17 37.71 6.14
CA GLN A 31 -10.06 37.17 7.17
C GLN A 31 -9.99 38.13 8.36
N LYS A 32 -11.10 38.84 8.58
CA LYS A 32 -11.18 39.91 9.59
C LYS A 32 -10.13 40.99 9.34
N HIS A 33 -9.06 41.01 10.15
CA HIS A 33 -8.03 42.05 10.17
C HIS A 33 -6.68 41.58 9.60
N ILE A 34 -6.63 40.40 8.97
CA ILE A 34 -5.38 39.80 8.48
C ILE A 34 -5.55 39.37 7.02
N ILE A 35 -4.53 39.62 6.20
CA ILE A 35 -4.44 39.08 4.85
C ILE A 35 -4.01 37.61 4.94
N VAL A 36 -4.89 36.69 4.54
CA VAL A 36 -4.64 35.24 4.64
C VAL A 36 -3.95 34.66 3.42
N THR A 37 -4.12 35.30 2.27
CA THR A 37 -3.33 35.07 1.05
C THR A 37 -3.54 36.25 0.09
N ALA A 38 -2.67 36.37 -0.90
CA ALA A 38 -2.78 37.27 -2.03
C ALA A 38 -2.29 36.55 -3.28
N ASN A 39 -2.83 36.88 -4.45
CA ASN A 39 -2.32 36.36 -5.72
C ASN A 39 -0.98 37.02 -6.10
N TYR A 40 -0.34 36.49 -7.14
CA TYR A 40 1.01 36.92 -7.53
C TYR A 40 1.08 38.40 -7.94
N PRO A 41 0.13 38.95 -8.72
CA PRO A 41 0.08 40.39 -8.99
C PRO A 41 0.04 41.26 -7.71
N ALA A 42 -0.79 40.89 -6.71
CA ALA A 42 -0.83 41.63 -5.45
C ALA A 42 0.46 41.48 -4.61
N ARG A 43 1.15 40.34 -4.71
CA ARG A 43 2.44 40.12 -4.03
C ARG A 43 3.56 40.97 -4.62
N GLU A 44 3.56 41.19 -5.93
CA GLU A 44 4.51 42.08 -6.61
C GLU A 44 4.34 43.53 -6.15
N LEU A 45 3.11 43.93 -5.84
CA LEU A 45 2.79 45.23 -5.22
C LEU A 45 3.16 45.32 -3.72
N GLY A 46 3.70 44.26 -3.14
CA GLY A 46 4.20 44.23 -1.76
C GLY A 46 3.21 43.70 -0.72
N VAL A 47 2.01 43.24 -1.12
CA VAL A 47 1.06 42.60 -0.21
C VAL A 47 1.60 41.24 0.24
N LYS A 48 1.67 41.00 1.54
CA LYS A 48 2.26 39.79 2.15
C LYS A 48 1.22 39.01 2.95
N LYS A 49 1.32 37.67 2.88
CA LYS A 49 0.55 36.78 3.77
C LYS A 49 0.85 37.10 5.23
N LEU A 50 -0.18 37.08 6.08
CA LEU A 50 -0.17 37.43 7.51
C LEU A 50 0.07 38.92 7.83
N MET A 51 0.12 39.82 6.85
CA MET A 51 0.12 41.26 7.16
C MET A 51 -1.25 41.72 7.65
N SER A 52 -1.30 42.83 8.39
CA SER A 52 -2.57 43.42 8.81
C SER A 52 -3.32 43.98 7.60
N TYR A 53 -4.65 43.93 7.66
CA TYR A 53 -5.50 44.51 6.62
C TYR A 53 -5.21 46.02 6.45
N GLU A 54 -5.01 46.74 7.57
CA GLU A 54 -4.70 48.17 7.53
C GLU A 54 -3.40 48.44 6.77
N ALA A 55 -2.34 47.65 7.01
CA ALA A 55 -1.07 47.83 6.30
C ALA A 55 -1.19 47.50 4.81
N ALA A 56 -2.10 46.60 4.41
CA ALA A 56 -2.34 46.30 3.00
C ALA A 56 -3.13 47.43 2.31
N VAL A 57 -4.08 48.04 3.02
CA VAL A 57 -4.79 49.24 2.57
C VAL A 57 -3.82 50.42 2.43
N ASP A 58 -2.87 50.58 3.35
CA ASP A 58 -1.84 51.63 3.23
C ASP A 58 -0.96 51.44 1.97
N ILE A 59 -0.68 50.19 1.58
CA ILE A 59 0.00 49.89 0.30
C ILE A 59 -0.89 50.33 -0.87
N ASP A 60 -2.16 49.95 -0.88
CA ASP A 60 -3.11 50.32 -1.95
C ASP A 60 -3.27 51.84 -2.08
N ASN A 61 -3.39 52.56 -0.96
CA ASN A 61 -3.48 54.02 -0.93
C ASN A 61 -2.23 54.69 -1.54
N LYS A 62 -1.04 54.15 -1.29
CA LYS A 62 0.21 54.63 -1.90
C LYS A 62 0.29 54.38 -3.40
N LEU A 63 -0.50 53.43 -3.92
CA LEU A 63 -0.61 53.11 -5.34
C LEU A 63 -1.74 53.86 -6.05
N GLY A 64 -2.42 54.80 -5.37
CA GLY A 64 -3.52 55.58 -5.91
C GLY A 64 -4.93 55.14 -5.48
N GLY A 65 -5.04 54.06 -4.70
CA GLY A 65 -6.29 53.56 -4.13
C GLY A 65 -7.18 52.82 -5.14
N GLY A 66 -7.67 51.63 -4.76
CA GLY A 66 -8.57 50.82 -5.59
C GLY A 66 -7.86 49.90 -6.60
N VAL A 67 -6.53 49.83 -6.56
CA VAL A 67 -5.68 48.95 -7.37
C VAL A 67 -5.80 47.50 -6.87
N ILE A 68 -5.75 47.31 -5.55
CA ILE A 68 -5.85 45.99 -4.92
C ILE A 68 -7.31 45.69 -4.56
N LYS A 69 -7.80 44.53 -5.02
CA LYS A 69 -9.14 44.02 -4.69
C LYS A 69 -9.10 43.22 -3.40
N PHE A 70 -9.72 43.77 -2.34
CA PHE A 70 -9.83 43.11 -1.04
C PHE A 70 -11.11 42.28 -0.93
N ILE A 71 -10.98 40.96 -0.74
CA ILE A 71 -12.12 40.03 -0.67
C ILE A 71 -12.18 39.37 0.71
N ASP A 72 -13.36 39.34 1.34
CA ASP A 72 -13.56 38.63 2.61
C ASP A 72 -13.62 37.11 2.40
N ALA A 73 -12.69 36.39 3.01
CA ALA A 73 -12.56 34.94 2.99
C ALA A 73 -12.96 34.30 4.32
N SER A 74 -13.75 35.00 5.15
CA SER A 74 -14.14 34.50 6.48
C SER A 74 -15.09 33.30 6.41
N ASP A 75 -15.88 33.19 5.34
CA ASP A 75 -16.61 31.98 5.00
C ASP A 75 -15.70 31.03 4.20
N LEU A 76 -15.55 29.81 4.71
CA LEU A 76 -14.69 28.79 4.10
C LEU A 76 -15.44 27.82 3.20
N THR A 77 -16.76 27.96 3.07
CA THR A 77 -17.61 26.99 2.37
C THR A 77 -17.19 26.83 0.91
N LEU A 78 -17.03 27.95 0.19
CA LEU A 78 -16.63 27.94 -1.23
C LEU A 78 -15.24 27.33 -1.43
N PHE A 79 -14.28 27.64 -0.56
CA PHE A 79 -12.94 27.05 -0.64
C PHE A 79 -12.94 25.54 -0.33
N ARG A 80 -13.87 25.04 0.49
CA ARG A 80 -14.03 23.59 0.70
C ARG A 80 -14.64 22.90 -0.51
N GLU A 81 -15.54 23.56 -1.23
CA GLU A 81 -16.09 23.06 -2.49
C GLU A 81 -15.00 22.96 -3.55
N ASP A 82 -14.25 24.04 -3.77
CA ASP A 82 -13.17 24.07 -4.78
C ASP A 82 -12.06 23.07 -4.42
N SER A 83 -11.70 22.96 -3.14
CA SER A 83 -10.79 21.92 -2.64
C SER A 83 -11.27 20.50 -2.95
N PHE A 84 -12.59 20.26 -2.89
CA PHE A 84 -13.18 18.97 -3.20
C PHE A 84 -13.18 18.69 -4.71
N ILE A 85 -13.42 19.72 -5.54
CA ILE A 85 -13.32 19.63 -7.01
C ILE A 85 -11.88 19.25 -7.42
N ILE A 86 -10.89 19.96 -6.89
CA ILE A 86 -9.46 19.70 -7.15
C ILE A 86 -9.07 18.31 -6.65
N GLU A 87 -9.47 17.93 -5.44
CA GLU A 87 -9.25 16.58 -4.93
C GLU A 87 -9.86 15.50 -5.84
N THR A 88 -11.08 15.73 -6.33
CA THR A 88 -11.78 14.81 -7.23
C THR A 88 -11.03 14.66 -8.54
N ALA A 89 -10.52 15.76 -9.13
CA ALA A 89 -9.68 15.72 -10.31
C ALA A 89 -8.38 14.93 -10.06
N ILE A 90 -7.66 15.23 -8.98
CA ILE A 90 -6.42 14.52 -8.60
C ILE A 90 -6.69 13.01 -8.42
N ARG A 91 -7.79 12.64 -7.76
CA ARG A 91 -8.17 11.23 -7.56
C ARG A 91 -8.62 10.57 -8.86
N LYS A 92 -9.27 11.30 -9.77
CA LYS A 92 -9.64 10.83 -11.12
C LYS A 92 -8.38 10.55 -11.94
N TRP A 93 -7.40 11.46 -11.90
CA TRP A 93 -6.08 11.28 -12.51
C TRP A 93 -5.34 10.06 -11.96
N SER A 94 -5.30 9.94 -10.62
CA SER A 94 -4.69 8.79 -9.94
C SER A 94 -5.32 7.46 -10.41
N ARG A 95 -6.65 7.41 -10.55
CA ARG A 95 -7.39 6.22 -11.02
C ARG A 95 -7.18 5.86 -12.49
N LYS A 96 -6.68 6.77 -13.34
CA LYS A 96 -6.33 6.46 -14.74
C LYS A 96 -5.12 5.53 -14.86
N HIS A 97 -4.31 5.44 -13.82
CA HIS A 97 -3.13 4.58 -13.80
C HIS A 97 -3.50 3.16 -13.38
N SER A 98 -2.79 2.15 -13.90
CA SER A 98 -3.06 0.73 -13.64
C SER A 98 -3.08 0.35 -12.15
N HIS A 99 -2.42 1.15 -11.31
CA HIS A 99 -2.62 1.16 -9.86
C HIS A 99 -2.95 2.58 -9.43
N PRO A 100 -4.02 2.85 -8.68
CA PRO A 100 -4.25 4.19 -8.16
C PRO A 100 -3.10 4.63 -7.28
N CYS A 101 -2.52 5.79 -7.58
CA CYS A 101 -1.53 6.45 -6.73
C CYS A 101 -2.18 6.85 -5.40
N PRO A 102 -1.68 6.41 -4.23
CA PRO A 102 -2.15 6.89 -2.93
C PRO A 102 -2.13 8.41 -2.86
N VAL A 103 -3.26 9.02 -2.50
CA VAL A 103 -3.40 10.49 -2.38
C VAL A 103 -3.63 10.88 -0.92
N HIS A 104 -2.70 11.64 -0.36
CA HIS A 104 -2.82 12.22 0.97
C HIS A 104 -3.11 13.72 0.89
N LYS A 105 -4.33 14.12 1.22
CA LYS A 105 -4.71 15.54 1.31
C LYS A 105 -4.19 16.18 2.60
N ARG A 106 -3.57 17.35 2.49
CA ARG A 106 -3.14 18.21 3.61
C ARG A 106 -3.84 19.55 3.54
N GLY A 107 -4.74 19.82 4.49
CA GLY A 107 -5.50 21.07 4.46
C GLY A 107 -6.50 21.11 3.31
N MET A 108 -6.60 22.24 2.60
CA MET A 108 -7.55 22.43 1.50
C MET A 108 -6.89 22.49 0.12
N ASP A 109 -5.61 22.84 0.06
CA ASP A 109 -4.88 23.21 -1.15
C ASP A 109 -3.62 22.39 -1.42
N GLU A 110 -3.26 21.45 -0.54
CA GLU A 110 -2.07 20.62 -0.70
C GLU A 110 -2.40 19.13 -0.78
N PHE A 111 -1.70 18.41 -1.66
CA PHE A 111 -1.87 16.97 -1.86
C PHE A 111 -0.51 16.31 -2.08
N ASP A 112 -0.23 15.24 -1.33
CA ASP A 112 0.91 14.36 -1.61
C ASP A 112 0.43 13.12 -2.35
N LEU A 113 1.16 12.74 -3.40
CA LEU A 113 0.88 11.53 -4.17
C LEU A 113 2.10 10.61 -4.17
N ASN A 114 1.88 9.34 -3.82
CA ASN A 114 2.87 8.30 -4.07
C ASN A 114 2.72 7.79 -5.50
N VAL A 115 3.64 8.19 -6.36
CA VAL A 115 3.69 7.79 -7.77
C VAL A 115 4.83 6.82 -8.07
N SER A 116 5.33 6.15 -7.03
CA SER A 116 6.36 5.14 -7.17
C SER A 116 5.87 4.02 -8.09
N GLY A 117 6.63 3.73 -9.15
CA GLY A 117 6.27 2.69 -10.13
C GLY A 117 5.39 3.18 -11.30
N HIS A 118 5.05 4.47 -11.35
CA HIS A 118 4.21 5.05 -12.42
C HIS A 118 4.99 5.60 -13.63
N GLY A 119 6.32 5.53 -13.62
CA GLY A 119 7.17 6.00 -14.73
C GLY A 119 8.03 7.19 -14.33
N ASP A 120 8.29 8.08 -15.29
CA ASP A 120 9.08 9.29 -15.06
C ASP A 120 8.29 10.32 -14.24
N GLY A 121 8.80 10.64 -13.06
CA GLY A 121 8.20 11.56 -12.12
C GLY A 121 8.01 12.99 -12.65
N LEU A 122 8.89 13.47 -13.54
CA LEU A 122 8.73 14.80 -14.12
C LEU A 122 7.57 14.83 -15.12
N HIS A 123 7.49 13.83 -15.98
CA HIS A 123 6.35 13.68 -16.90
C HIS A 123 5.03 13.53 -16.15
N LEU A 124 5.00 12.71 -15.10
CA LEU A 124 3.80 12.56 -14.25
C LEU A 124 3.40 13.87 -13.55
N ALA A 125 4.36 14.68 -13.14
CA ALA A 125 4.10 15.97 -12.52
C ALA A 125 3.51 16.99 -13.51
N LEU A 126 4.04 17.03 -14.75
CA LEU A 126 3.51 17.86 -15.84
C LEU A 126 2.13 17.40 -16.31
N ASP A 127 1.93 16.08 -16.44
CA ASP A 127 0.65 15.49 -16.80
C ASP A 127 -0.42 15.77 -15.73
N LEU A 128 -0.08 15.58 -14.45
CA LEU A 128 -1.00 15.89 -13.34
C LEU A 128 -1.34 17.40 -13.29
N GLN A 129 -0.35 18.28 -13.46
CA GLN A 129 -0.57 19.73 -13.50
C GLN A 129 -1.54 20.10 -14.64
N SER A 130 -1.28 19.62 -15.85
CA SER A 130 -2.11 19.87 -17.04
C SER A 130 -3.52 19.31 -16.87
N PHE A 131 -3.63 18.12 -16.27
CA PHE A 131 -4.91 17.47 -16.01
C PHE A 131 -5.76 18.27 -15.00
N ILE A 132 -5.18 18.72 -13.89
CA ILE A 132 -5.89 19.54 -12.89
C ILE A 132 -6.38 20.84 -13.53
N PHE A 133 -5.54 21.51 -14.33
CA PHE A 133 -5.95 22.73 -15.01
C PHE A 133 -7.11 22.49 -15.97
N SER A 134 -7.05 21.43 -16.79
CA SER A 134 -8.11 21.10 -17.76
C SER A 134 -9.47 20.75 -17.11
N GLU A 135 -9.47 20.14 -15.91
CA GLU A 135 -10.68 19.71 -15.24
C GLU A 135 -11.25 20.77 -14.29
N THR A 136 -10.45 21.73 -13.85
CA THR A 136 -10.83 22.63 -12.74
C THR A 136 -10.54 24.11 -12.98
N SER A 137 -9.79 24.45 -14.02
CA SER A 137 -9.24 25.80 -14.27
C SER A 137 -8.26 26.32 -13.20
N PHE A 138 -7.90 25.50 -12.21
CA PHE A 138 -6.89 25.86 -11.22
C PHE A 138 -5.47 25.53 -11.70
N THR A 139 -4.60 26.53 -11.68
CA THR A 139 -3.15 26.39 -11.74
C THR A 139 -2.61 25.87 -10.41
N VAL A 140 -1.64 24.96 -10.52
CA VAL A 140 -0.97 24.35 -9.38
C VAL A 140 0.53 24.30 -9.63
N SER A 141 1.30 24.34 -8.56
CA SER A 141 2.73 24.07 -8.61
C SER A 141 3.00 22.66 -8.11
N VAL A 142 3.75 21.87 -8.88
CA VAL A 142 3.98 20.43 -8.61
C VAL A 142 5.46 20.16 -8.37
N GLY A 143 5.75 19.55 -7.23
CA GLY A 143 7.08 19.10 -6.86
C GLY A 143 7.20 17.58 -6.96
N TYR A 144 8.28 17.12 -7.58
CA TYR A 144 8.68 15.71 -7.57
C TYR A 144 9.94 15.53 -6.73
N GLY A 145 9.94 14.53 -5.84
CA GLY A 145 11.06 14.24 -4.96
C GLY A 145 10.91 12.85 -4.33
N PRO A 146 11.98 12.33 -3.70
CA PRO A 146 12.01 10.98 -3.14
C PRO A 146 11.13 10.81 -1.89
N SER A 147 10.68 11.92 -1.28
CA SER A 147 9.72 11.91 -0.18
C SER A 147 8.72 13.07 -0.33
N ALA A 148 7.63 13.03 0.43
CA ALA A 148 6.65 14.12 0.48
C ALA A 148 7.30 15.44 0.95
N PHE A 149 8.19 15.39 1.94
CA PHE A 149 8.92 16.57 2.40
C PHE A 149 9.75 17.20 1.29
N LEU A 150 10.57 16.42 0.58
CA LEU A 150 11.43 16.95 -0.48
C LEU A 150 10.64 17.37 -1.72
N ALA A 151 9.56 16.66 -2.04
CA ALA A 151 8.62 17.07 -3.09
C ALA A 151 7.96 18.41 -2.75
N LYS A 152 7.57 18.66 -1.49
CA LYS A 152 7.05 19.96 -1.05
C LYS A 152 8.05 21.08 -1.22
N LEU A 153 9.32 20.83 -0.89
CA LEU A 153 10.38 21.82 -1.13
C LEU A 153 10.60 22.09 -2.62
N ALA A 154 10.52 21.05 -3.46
CA ALA A 154 10.59 21.22 -4.91
C ALA A 154 9.44 22.13 -5.39
N ALA A 155 8.19 21.81 -5.06
CA ALA A 155 7.01 22.59 -5.49
C ALA A 155 7.14 24.10 -5.19
N GLY A 156 7.74 24.46 -4.05
CA GLY A 156 7.97 25.86 -3.67
C GLY A 156 8.99 26.63 -4.52
N ARG A 157 9.83 25.96 -5.33
CA ARG A 157 10.93 26.60 -6.08
C ARG A 157 10.50 27.29 -7.38
N ARG A 158 9.41 26.83 -7.99
CA ARG A 158 8.89 27.35 -9.26
C ARG A 158 7.41 27.69 -9.13
N LYS A 159 7.10 28.60 -8.20
CA LYS A 159 5.76 29.19 -8.10
C LYS A 159 5.72 30.52 -8.87
N PRO A 160 4.63 30.87 -9.56
CA PRO A 160 3.41 30.07 -9.81
C PRO A 160 3.54 29.06 -10.95
N ASN A 161 2.56 28.15 -11.03
CA ASN A 161 2.28 27.25 -12.15
C ASN A 161 3.50 26.46 -12.67
N GLY A 162 4.44 26.13 -11.79
CA GLY A 162 5.67 25.46 -12.19
C GLY A 162 5.78 24.03 -11.68
N VAL A 163 6.49 23.23 -12.46
CA VAL A 163 6.91 21.89 -12.09
C VAL A 163 8.40 21.88 -11.80
N SER A 164 8.82 21.25 -10.70
CA SER A 164 10.25 21.06 -10.43
C SER A 164 10.55 19.78 -9.67
N THR A 165 11.81 19.37 -9.72
CA THR A 165 12.28 18.13 -9.09
C THR A 165 13.40 18.41 -8.08
N LEU A 166 13.51 17.54 -7.08
CA LEU A 166 14.63 17.52 -6.14
C LEU A 166 15.11 16.07 -5.96
N SER A 167 16.29 15.74 -6.48
CA SER A 167 16.87 14.40 -6.36
C SER A 167 17.46 14.14 -4.98
N VAL A 168 17.76 12.87 -4.67
CA VAL A 168 18.39 12.47 -3.39
C VAL A 168 19.77 13.14 -3.24
N GLU A 169 20.55 13.18 -4.33
CA GLU A 169 21.92 13.74 -4.35
C GLU A 169 21.91 15.26 -4.15
N ALA A 170 20.89 15.94 -4.69
CA ALA A 170 20.74 17.39 -4.57
C ALA A 170 20.14 17.81 -3.22
N ALA A 171 19.36 16.95 -2.57
CA ALA A 171 18.57 17.29 -1.38
C ALA A 171 19.44 17.75 -0.19
N SER A 172 20.49 17.01 0.16
CA SER A 172 21.35 17.33 1.32
C SER A 172 22.09 18.67 1.16
N LYS A 173 22.67 18.92 -0.03
CA LYS A 173 23.33 20.20 -0.34
C LYS A 173 22.36 21.37 -0.34
N PHE A 174 21.14 21.14 -0.82
CA PHE A 174 20.08 22.14 -0.85
C PHE A 174 19.58 22.47 0.56
N LEU A 175 19.27 21.46 1.37
CA LEU A 175 18.79 21.61 2.74
C LEU A 175 19.79 22.33 3.64
N HIS A 176 21.08 22.06 3.47
CA HIS A 176 22.16 22.68 4.25
C HIS A 176 22.03 24.20 4.41
N LYS A 177 21.55 24.90 3.37
CA LYS A 177 21.42 26.36 3.33
C LYS A 177 20.06 26.87 3.85
N LEU A 178 19.08 25.99 4.02
CA LEU A 178 17.73 26.38 4.41
C LEU A 178 17.62 26.51 5.94
N PRO A 179 16.73 27.39 6.44
CA PRO A 179 16.43 27.47 7.86
C PRO A 179 15.96 26.12 8.40
N MET A 180 16.47 25.66 9.55
CA MET A 180 16.14 24.34 10.10
C MET A 180 14.63 24.17 10.38
N ARG A 181 13.90 25.27 10.55
CA ARG A 181 12.44 25.29 10.73
C ARG A 181 11.64 24.86 9.50
N ILE A 182 12.31 24.62 8.37
CA ILE A 182 11.71 23.99 7.20
C ILE A 182 11.41 22.50 7.44
N ILE A 183 12.10 21.87 8.40
CA ILE A 183 11.95 20.45 8.74
C ILE A 183 10.54 20.20 9.34
N PRO A 184 9.76 19.26 8.79
CA PRO A 184 8.46 18.88 9.33
C PRO A 184 8.58 18.44 10.81
N GLY A 185 7.66 18.92 11.64
CA GLY A 185 7.68 18.64 13.08
C GLY A 185 8.63 19.52 13.91
N LEU A 186 9.58 20.24 13.28
CA LEU A 186 10.49 21.16 13.98
C LEU A 186 9.85 22.55 14.15
N GLY A 187 8.95 22.65 15.13
CA GLY A 187 8.25 23.89 15.48
C GLY A 187 9.11 24.90 16.24
N SER A 188 8.54 26.08 16.51
CA SER A 188 9.22 27.18 17.24
C SER A 188 9.66 26.80 18.65
N ASN A 189 8.96 25.85 19.30
CA ASN A 189 9.34 25.35 20.62
C ASN A 189 10.61 24.50 20.57
N ALA A 190 10.66 23.50 19.69
CA ALA A 190 11.83 22.65 19.50
C ALA A 190 13.04 23.47 19.02
N ALA A 191 12.83 24.38 18.06
CA ALA A 191 13.87 25.29 17.58
C ALA A 191 14.47 26.15 18.72
N ARG A 192 13.64 26.62 19.65
CA ARG A 192 14.10 27.41 20.79
C ARG A 192 14.89 26.57 21.80
N GLN A 193 14.45 25.35 22.06
CA GLN A 193 15.14 24.43 22.99
C GLN A 193 16.54 24.06 22.48
N MET A 194 16.68 23.84 21.17
CA MET A 194 17.96 23.48 20.54
C MET A 194 18.86 24.69 20.22
N ARG A 195 18.34 25.93 20.25
CA ARG A 195 19.07 27.11 19.75
C ARG A 195 20.45 27.26 20.39
N ARG A 196 20.51 27.22 21.72
CA ARG A 196 21.76 27.43 22.48
C ARG A 196 22.81 26.36 22.19
N VAL A 197 22.41 25.08 22.15
CA VAL A 197 23.34 23.98 21.84
C VAL A 197 23.84 24.06 20.39
N ILE A 198 22.97 24.43 19.44
CA ILE A 198 23.37 24.60 18.04
C ILE A 198 24.34 25.78 17.88
N LEU A 199 24.08 26.93 18.52
CA LEU A 199 24.99 28.09 18.48
C LEU A 199 26.38 27.72 19.03
N ASN A 200 26.43 27.10 20.21
CA ASN A 200 27.68 26.68 20.85
C ASN A 200 28.46 25.69 19.99
N ALA A 201 27.81 24.62 19.50
CA ALA A 201 28.45 23.59 18.67
C ALA A 201 28.95 24.13 17.32
N ASN A 202 28.42 25.25 16.86
CA ASN A 202 28.83 25.89 15.61
C ASN A 202 29.77 27.10 15.82
N GLY A 203 30.16 27.41 17.08
CA GLY A 203 31.00 28.56 17.39
C GLY A 203 30.37 29.90 17.02
N ILE A 204 29.04 29.99 17.06
CA ILE A 204 28.30 31.21 16.72
C ILE A 204 28.02 31.97 18.01
N ASP A 205 28.60 33.16 18.15
CA ASP A 205 28.32 34.06 19.26
C ASP A 205 27.05 34.88 18.95
N GLU A 206 26.01 34.70 19.76
CA GLU A 206 24.77 35.47 19.69
C GLU A 206 24.45 36.01 21.09
N PRO A 207 24.33 37.34 21.28
CA PRO A 207 23.99 37.92 22.56
C PRO A 207 22.63 37.44 23.09
N ASP A 208 22.51 37.27 24.40
CA ASP A 208 21.27 36.75 25.04
C ASP A 208 20.03 37.64 24.79
N ASN A 209 20.24 38.94 24.52
CA ASN A 209 19.19 39.96 24.36
C ASN A 209 19.06 40.53 22.94
N VAL A 210 19.20 39.71 21.90
CA VAL A 210 18.96 40.14 20.50
C VAL A 210 17.45 40.17 20.17
N ASP A 211 17.01 41.25 19.50
CA ASP A 211 15.66 41.37 18.94
C ASP A 211 15.38 40.15 18.05
N ARG A 212 14.17 39.59 18.13
CA ARG A 212 13.78 38.43 17.32
C ARG A 212 14.00 38.62 15.82
N LYS A 213 13.95 39.85 15.32
CA LYS A 213 14.17 40.14 13.89
C LYS A 213 15.65 40.11 13.49
N GLU A 214 16.56 40.30 14.45
CA GLU A 214 18.01 40.38 14.23
C GLU A 214 18.73 39.07 14.57
N ARG A 215 18.00 38.11 15.13
CA ARG A 215 18.52 36.78 15.48
C ARG A 215 19.10 36.02 14.30
N VAL A 216 20.22 35.33 14.53
CA VAL A 216 20.87 34.45 13.56
C VAL A 216 19.90 33.34 13.12
N VAL A 217 19.79 33.17 11.81
CA VAL A 217 18.97 32.11 11.22
C VAL A 217 19.75 30.80 11.25
N LEU A 218 19.34 29.88 12.12
CA LEU A 218 19.93 28.55 12.19
C LEU A 218 19.47 27.69 11.01
N THR A 219 20.43 27.10 10.30
CA THR A 219 20.19 26.28 9.11
C THR A 219 20.17 24.78 9.41
N CYS A 220 19.69 23.97 8.47
CA CYS A 220 19.85 22.51 8.57
C CYS A 220 21.33 22.12 8.66
N GLY A 221 22.23 22.88 8.02
CA GLY A 221 23.67 22.65 8.14
C GLY A 221 24.21 22.86 9.55
N ASN A 222 23.73 23.90 10.25
CA ASN A 222 24.10 24.09 11.65
C ASN A 222 23.62 22.93 12.53
N LEU A 223 22.40 22.45 12.28
CA LEU A 223 21.82 21.31 12.99
C LEU A 223 22.63 20.02 12.76
N LEU A 224 23.09 19.76 11.53
CA LEU A 224 23.89 18.57 11.20
C LEU A 224 25.28 18.57 11.83
N LYS A 225 25.85 19.74 12.10
CA LYS A 225 27.13 19.89 12.79
C LYS A 225 27.03 19.73 14.30
N THR A 226 25.82 19.77 14.87
CA THR A 226 25.63 19.68 16.32
C THR A 226 25.71 18.23 16.79
N PRO A 227 26.53 17.90 17.80
CA PRO A 227 26.63 16.55 18.34
C PRO A 227 25.29 15.99 18.82
N MET A 228 25.03 14.71 18.49
CA MET A 228 23.79 14.03 18.86
C MET A 228 23.50 14.04 20.37
N VAL A 229 24.56 13.97 21.20
CA VAL A 229 24.45 13.98 22.67
C VAL A 229 23.82 15.29 23.17
N GLU A 230 24.19 16.42 22.59
CA GLU A 230 23.66 17.74 22.97
C GLU A 230 22.21 17.91 22.52
N LEU A 231 21.88 17.46 21.31
CA LEU A 231 20.51 17.49 20.79
C LEU A 231 19.58 16.59 21.62
N LYS A 232 20.03 15.39 21.99
CA LYS A 232 19.30 14.47 22.86
C LYS A 232 18.93 15.13 24.20
N GLY A 233 19.85 15.88 24.79
CA GLY A 233 19.62 16.59 26.06
C GLY A 233 18.56 17.69 26.00
N THR A 234 18.17 18.16 24.81
CA THR A 234 17.20 19.25 24.65
C THR A 234 15.82 18.80 24.19
N VAL A 235 15.73 17.91 23.20
CA VAL A 235 14.46 17.49 22.57
C VAL A 235 14.16 16.00 22.71
N GLY A 236 15.03 15.25 23.37
CA GLY A 236 14.95 13.79 23.48
C GLY A 236 15.51 13.07 22.26
N GLU A 237 15.89 11.81 22.44
CA GLU A 237 16.63 11.03 21.44
C GLU A 237 15.84 10.79 20.14
N GLY A 238 14.55 10.44 20.25
CA GLY A 238 13.72 10.18 19.07
C GLY A 238 13.60 11.39 18.15
N ASN A 239 13.32 12.57 18.72
CA ASN A 239 13.20 13.82 17.96
C ASN A 239 14.55 14.26 17.39
N ALA A 240 15.63 14.15 18.17
CA ALA A 240 16.97 14.49 17.70
C ALA A 240 17.38 13.64 16.48
N ARG A 241 17.17 12.31 16.53
CA ARG A 241 17.41 11.42 15.39
C ARG A 241 16.55 11.78 14.18
N LEU A 242 15.26 12.04 14.40
CA LEU A 242 14.33 12.41 13.33
C LEU A 242 14.77 13.71 12.64
N PHE A 243 15.07 14.77 13.41
CA PHE A 243 15.46 16.06 12.86
C PHE A 243 16.79 16.00 12.11
N LEU A 244 17.77 15.23 12.60
CA LEU A 244 19.03 15.02 11.88
C LEU A 244 18.80 14.28 10.54
N ARG A 245 17.99 13.22 10.54
CA ARG A 245 17.66 12.50 9.30
C ARG A 245 16.96 13.39 8.28
N LEU A 246 15.94 14.14 8.70
CA LEU A 246 15.23 15.07 7.83
C LEU A 246 16.14 16.21 7.34
N ALA A 247 17.08 16.69 8.16
CA ALA A 247 18.08 17.67 7.75
C ALA A 247 19.04 17.13 6.66
N GLN A 248 19.26 15.81 6.61
CA GLN A 248 20.00 15.14 5.53
C GLN A 248 19.13 14.87 4.28
N GLY A 249 17.82 15.13 4.35
CA GLY A 249 16.86 14.78 3.31
C GLY A 249 16.40 13.32 3.36
N LEU A 250 16.66 12.62 4.47
CA LEU A 250 16.23 11.25 4.68
C LEU A 250 14.86 11.22 5.37
N ASP A 251 13.83 10.95 4.59
CA ASP A 251 12.45 10.87 5.02
C ASP A 251 11.82 9.58 4.47
N ASP A 252 11.60 8.62 5.36
CA ASP A 252 11.00 7.31 5.09
C ASP A 252 9.48 7.29 5.38
N SER A 253 8.86 8.47 5.57
CA SER A 253 7.43 8.58 5.80
C SER A 253 6.64 8.13 4.58
N GLU A 254 5.75 7.16 4.76
CA GLU A 254 4.84 6.70 3.71
C GLU A 254 3.70 7.71 3.49
N ILE A 255 3.34 7.93 2.22
CA ILE A 255 2.13 8.66 1.85
C ILE A 255 0.96 7.69 1.95
N ILE A 256 0.19 7.83 3.03
CA ILE A 256 -1.01 7.03 3.28
C ILE A 256 -2.19 7.72 2.60
N ASP A 257 -2.89 7.00 1.72
CA ASP A 257 -4.14 7.50 1.12
C ASP A 257 -5.16 7.75 2.23
N ASN A 258 -5.65 8.99 2.31
CA ASN A 258 -6.66 9.39 3.28
C ASN A 258 -8.02 9.65 2.62
N GLY A 259 -8.29 9.00 1.49
CA GLY A 259 -9.51 9.10 0.71
C GLY A 259 -10.77 8.92 1.54
N ASN A 260 -11.63 9.95 1.56
CA ASN A 260 -12.84 10.01 2.37
C ASN A 260 -12.63 9.53 3.82
N ASP A 261 -11.40 9.65 4.37
CA ASP A 261 -11.10 9.15 5.70
C ASP A 261 -12.09 9.77 6.68
N MET A 262 -12.81 8.90 7.37
CA MET A 262 -13.75 9.30 8.40
C MET A 262 -12.98 10.13 9.41
N LYS A 263 -13.19 11.46 9.41
CA LYS A 263 -12.54 12.34 10.36
C LYS A 263 -12.75 11.78 11.76
N LYS A 264 -11.66 11.64 12.52
CA LYS A 264 -11.75 11.30 13.95
C LYS A 264 -12.40 12.44 14.73
N VAL A 265 -12.14 13.68 14.30
CA VAL A 265 -12.67 14.89 14.93
C VAL A 265 -13.10 15.91 13.86
N THR A 266 -14.28 16.51 14.04
CA THR A 266 -14.75 17.67 13.28
C THR A 266 -14.78 18.89 14.20
N THR A 267 -14.08 19.97 13.86
CA THR A 267 -13.99 21.17 14.72
C THR A 267 -14.37 22.46 14.00
N VAL A 268 -14.95 23.40 14.73
CA VAL A 268 -15.10 24.80 14.32
C VAL A 268 -14.46 25.67 15.38
N GLU A 269 -13.61 26.61 14.94
CA GLU A 269 -13.01 27.60 15.83
C GLU A 269 -13.29 29.02 15.40
N ASP A 270 -13.28 29.91 16.37
CA ASP A 270 -13.32 31.35 16.15
C ASP A 270 -12.30 32.03 17.05
N SER A 271 -11.63 33.05 16.51
CA SER A 271 -10.63 33.87 17.20
C SER A 271 -11.16 35.28 17.40
N PHE A 272 -10.91 35.83 18.59
CA PHE A 272 -11.47 37.10 19.03
C PHE A 272 -10.36 38.14 19.23
N LYS A 273 -10.65 39.40 18.92
CA LYS A 273 -9.77 40.51 19.25
C LYS A 273 -9.66 40.61 20.77
N SER A 274 -8.46 40.83 21.29
CA SER A 274 -8.24 41.01 22.72
C SER A 274 -9.20 42.07 23.26
N GLY A 275 -9.95 41.74 24.31
CA GLY A 275 -10.89 42.65 24.97
C GLY A 275 -12.33 42.57 24.47
N THR A 276 -12.66 41.76 23.46
CA THR A 276 -14.05 41.66 22.95
C THR A 276 -14.88 40.58 23.64
N VAL A 277 -14.25 39.53 24.18
CA VAL A 277 -14.94 38.41 24.85
C VAL A 277 -14.38 38.29 26.26
N THR A 278 -15.01 39.01 27.19
CA THR A 278 -14.47 39.24 28.54
C THR A 278 -15.36 38.74 29.67
N ASN A 279 -16.58 38.31 29.35
CA ASN A 279 -17.55 37.77 30.31
C ASN A 279 -18.32 36.58 29.72
N LEU A 280 -18.95 35.79 30.59
CA LEU A 280 -19.67 34.56 30.18
C LEU A 280 -20.78 34.84 29.16
N SER A 281 -21.50 35.96 29.27
CA SER A 281 -22.56 36.34 28.34
C SER A 281 -22.03 36.61 26.93
N SER A 282 -20.91 37.33 26.82
CA SER A 282 -20.23 37.57 25.54
C SER A 282 -19.69 36.28 24.93
N LEU A 283 -19.22 35.35 25.77
CA LEU A 283 -18.73 34.04 25.33
C LEU A 283 -19.86 33.10 24.90
N ASP A 284 -20.98 33.06 25.62
CA ASP A 284 -22.17 32.27 25.24
C ASP A 284 -22.69 32.69 23.86
N ARG A 285 -22.72 34.00 23.60
CA ARG A 285 -23.12 34.54 22.28
C ARG A 285 -22.21 34.04 21.16
N GLN A 286 -20.90 33.95 21.40
CA GLN A 286 -19.96 33.39 20.41
C GLN A 286 -20.11 31.86 20.32
N CYS A 287 -20.29 31.18 21.45
CA CYS A 287 -20.56 29.75 21.52
C CYS A 287 -21.77 29.36 20.69
N ALA A 288 -22.87 30.13 20.75
CA ALA A 288 -24.06 29.91 19.93
C ALA A 288 -23.75 29.91 18.42
N LYS A 289 -22.95 30.88 17.96
CA LYS A 289 -22.52 30.98 16.56
C LYS A 289 -21.65 29.80 16.14
N ILE A 290 -20.66 29.44 16.98
CA ILE A 290 -19.74 28.33 16.73
C ILE A 290 -20.51 27.00 16.73
N ALA A 291 -21.48 26.82 17.64
CA ALA A 291 -22.33 25.63 17.72
C ALA A 291 -23.21 25.45 16.47
N GLY A 292 -23.80 26.53 15.97
CA GLY A 292 -24.55 26.50 14.71
C GLY A 292 -23.68 26.09 13.52
N ARG A 293 -22.49 26.70 13.39
CA ARG A 293 -21.52 26.33 12.35
C ARG A 293 -21.04 24.88 12.49
N LEU A 294 -20.80 24.41 13.71
CA LEU A 294 -20.40 23.03 13.97
C LEU A 294 -21.50 22.07 13.51
N LEU A 295 -22.77 22.35 13.80
CA LEU A 295 -23.90 21.52 13.37
C LEU A 295 -23.99 21.46 11.83
N SER A 296 -23.88 22.58 11.13
CA SER A 296 -23.87 22.59 9.66
C SER A 296 -22.69 21.80 9.11
N THR A 297 -21.49 21.99 9.68
CA THR A 297 -20.28 21.25 9.27
C THR A 297 -20.43 19.74 9.51
N MET A 298 -21.08 19.34 10.62
CA MET A 298 -21.40 17.92 10.89
C MET A 298 -22.41 17.36 9.88
N ALA A 299 -23.42 18.13 9.50
CA ALA A 299 -24.41 17.70 8.51
C ALA A 299 -23.77 17.52 7.12
N GLU A 300 -22.89 18.42 6.70
CA GLU A 300 -22.10 18.28 5.47
C GLU A 300 -21.19 17.04 5.50
N GLU A 301 -20.52 16.80 6.63
CA GLU A 301 -19.70 15.59 6.80
C GLU A 301 -20.55 14.31 6.70
N ASN A 302 -21.72 14.28 7.37
CA ASN A 302 -22.64 13.14 7.32
C ASN A 302 -23.23 12.90 5.92
N LYS A 303 -23.42 13.95 5.10
CA LYS A 303 -23.79 13.78 3.69
C LYS A 303 -22.69 13.10 2.88
N ARG A 304 -21.42 13.32 3.22
CA ARG A 304 -20.26 12.75 2.51
C ARG A 304 -19.96 11.30 2.91
N VAL A 305 -19.98 10.97 4.19
CA VAL A 305 -19.50 9.66 4.70
C VAL A 305 -20.61 8.79 5.31
N GLY A 306 -21.88 9.20 5.16
CA GLY A 306 -23.01 8.56 5.82
C GLY A 306 -23.23 9.08 7.25
N MET A 307 -24.40 8.79 7.81
CA MET A 307 -24.80 9.31 9.12
C MET A 307 -23.92 8.76 10.24
N ARG A 308 -23.21 9.65 10.96
CA ARG A 308 -22.38 9.30 12.11
C ARG A 308 -22.92 9.95 13.38
N GLU A 309 -22.68 9.29 14.51
CA GLU A 309 -22.93 9.85 15.84
C GLU A 309 -21.63 10.32 16.51
N GLY A 310 -21.72 11.44 17.24
CA GLY A 310 -20.64 11.88 18.11
C GLY A 310 -20.40 10.90 19.26
N ALA A 311 -19.15 10.78 19.67
CA ALA A 311 -18.71 10.15 20.91
C ALA A 311 -18.58 11.18 22.03
N ASN A 312 -17.89 12.31 21.75
CA ASN A 312 -17.65 13.38 22.71
C ASN A 312 -17.72 14.76 22.03
N LEU A 313 -18.18 15.76 22.78
CA LEU A 313 -17.99 17.17 22.45
C LEU A 313 -16.79 17.71 23.25
N ARG A 314 -15.77 18.19 22.54
CA ARG A 314 -14.59 18.86 23.08
C ARG A 314 -14.75 20.38 22.97
N VAL A 315 -14.49 21.08 24.05
CA VAL A 315 -14.43 22.54 24.13
C VAL A 315 -12.99 22.95 24.40
N THR A 316 -12.47 23.91 23.63
CA THR A 316 -11.13 24.46 23.83
C THR A 316 -11.19 25.99 23.83
N VAL A 317 -10.51 26.61 24.80
CA VAL A 317 -10.41 28.08 24.91
C VAL A 317 -8.95 28.52 25.00
N ARG A 318 -8.68 29.76 24.58
CA ARG A 318 -7.39 30.44 24.81
C ARG A 318 -7.63 31.81 25.39
N GLU A 319 -6.94 32.13 26.48
CA GLU A 319 -7.03 33.43 27.14
C GLU A 319 -5.74 34.22 26.98
N LYS A 320 -5.89 35.54 26.86
CA LYS A 320 -4.76 36.46 26.90
C LYS A 320 -4.10 36.39 28.27
N GLY A 321 -2.77 36.33 28.29
CA GLY A 321 -1.99 36.23 29.53
C GLY A 321 -1.85 34.82 30.09
N ILE A 322 -2.63 33.84 29.60
CA ILE A 322 -2.48 32.44 29.97
C ILE A 322 -1.76 31.70 28.85
N ARG A 323 -0.70 30.97 29.21
CA ARG A 323 0.12 30.25 28.24
C ARG A 323 -0.61 28.99 27.75
N GLY A 324 -0.90 28.93 26.45
CA GLY A 324 -1.45 27.74 25.78
C GLY A 324 -2.98 27.74 25.62
N ARG A 325 -3.52 26.62 25.13
CA ARG A 325 -4.97 26.36 25.03
C ARG A 325 -5.39 25.45 26.18
N ARG A 326 -6.60 25.63 26.72
CA ARG A 326 -7.20 24.74 27.73
C ARG A 326 -8.42 24.06 27.15
N SER A 327 -8.58 22.76 27.41
CA SER A 327 -9.66 21.97 26.80
C SER A 327 -10.30 20.98 27.76
N LYS A 328 -11.59 20.70 27.54
CA LYS A 328 -12.36 19.67 28.26
C LYS A 328 -13.31 18.97 27.29
N SER A 329 -13.61 17.71 27.54
CA SER A 329 -14.55 16.92 26.73
C SER A 329 -15.71 16.42 27.59
N VAL A 330 -16.90 16.36 27.00
CA VAL A 330 -18.11 15.79 27.59
C VAL A 330 -18.70 14.74 26.63
N PRO A 331 -19.26 13.62 27.13
CA PRO A 331 -19.89 12.62 26.27
C PRO A 331 -20.99 13.23 25.38
N TRP A 332 -21.08 12.73 24.16
CA TRP A 332 -22.13 13.12 23.23
C TRP A 332 -23.48 12.55 23.69
N PRO A 333 -24.54 13.37 23.74
CA PRO A 333 -25.82 12.95 24.32
C PRO A 333 -26.55 11.96 23.39
N ARG A 334 -27.35 11.05 23.98
CA ARG A 334 -28.18 10.07 23.26
C ARG A 334 -29.57 10.61 22.84
N VAL A 335 -29.68 11.92 22.64
CA VAL A 335 -30.92 12.59 22.20
C VAL A 335 -30.68 13.34 20.89
N LYS A 336 -31.74 13.75 20.20
CA LYS A 336 -31.62 14.61 19.01
C LYS A 336 -30.85 15.88 19.37
N VAL A 337 -29.72 16.11 18.69
CA VAL A 337 -28.82 17.23 18.97
C VAL A 337 -29.07 18.36 17.97
N ASP A 338 -29.33 19.55 18.51
CA ASP A 338 -29.35 20.81 17.76
C ASP A 338 -28.26 21.77 18.28
N ALA A 339 -28.16 22.95 17.67
CA ALA A 339 -27.17 23.95 18.06
C ALA A 339 -27.32 24.44 19.51
N ASN A 340 -28.55 24.43 20.05
CA ASN A 340 -28.82 24.82 21.44
C ASN A 340 -28.34 23.76 22.43
N VAL A 341 -28.48 22.48 22.10
CA VAL A 341 -27.94 21.37 22.89
C VAL A 341 -26.41 21.44 22.91
N ILE A 342 -25.76 21.62 21.74
CA ILE A 342 -24.29 21.77 21.65
C ILE A 342 -23.82 22.96 22.48
N ARG A 343 -24.47 24.13 22.35
CA ARG A 343 -24.14 25.33 23.13
C ARG A 343 -24.21 25.08 24.63
N ARG A 344 -25.31 24.48 25.12
CA ARG A 344 -25.51 24.21 26.56
C ARG A 344 -24.44 23.27 27.11
N LEU A 345 -24.16 22.17 26.40
CA LEU A 345 -23.10 21.23 26.78
C LEU A 345 -21.73 21.91 26.78
N ALA A 346 -21.43 22.70 25.75
CA ALA A 346 -20.17 23.41 25.67
C ALA A 346 -19.99 24.39 26.83
N MET A 347 -21.00 25.23 27.11
CA MET A 347 -20.93 26.23 28.17
C MET A 347 -20.84 25.61 29.57
N ALA A 348 -21.43 24.42 29.79
CA ALA A 348 -21.26 23.68 31.03
C ALA A 348 -19.78 23.32 31.28
N GLU A 349 -19.06 22.92 30.23
CA GLU A 349 -17.62 22.59 30.31
C GLU A 349 -16.70 23.83 30.28
N VAL A 350 -17.12 24.94 29.66
CA VAL A 350 -16.37 26.21 29.64
C VAL A 350 -16.00 26.67 31.04
N SER A 351 -16.92 26.53 32.00
CA SER A 351 -16.69 26.90 33.41
C SER A 351 -15.46 26.23 34.04
N LYS A 352 -15.07 25.06 33.53
CA LYS A 352 -13.92 24.28 34.03
C LYS A 352 -12.60 24.64 33.36
N VAL A 353 -12.64 25.37 32.25
CA VAL A 353 -11.46 25.70 31.42
C VAL A 353 -11.21 27.20 31.27
N ILE A 354 -12.13 28.05 31.72
CA ILE A 354 -11.98 29.49 31.69
C ILE A 354 -11.68 30.03 33.09
N SER A 355 -10.94 31.14 33.17
CA SER A 355 -10.58 31.76 34.45
C SER A 355 -11.78 32.50 35.02
N THR A 356 -12.72 31.80 35.62
CA THR A 356 -13.71 32.46 36.48
C THR A 356 -13.07 32.60 37.86
N GLY A 357 -12.51 33.77 38.17
CA GLY A 357 -12.03 34.03 39.54
C GLY A 357 -13.16 33.80 40.55
N LYS A 358 -12.84 33.34 41.77
CA LYS A 358 -13.77 33.32 42.91
C LYS A 358 -14.24 34.77 43.15
N GLY A 359 -15.40 35.14 42.58
CA GLY A 359 -15.90 36.52 42.57
C GLY A 359 -16.31 37.09 41.21
N GLY A 360 -16.35 36.29 40.13
CA GLY A 360 -16.85 36.76 38.82
C GLY A 360 -15.87 37.66 38.05
N GLY A 361 -14.56 37.43 38.23
CA GLY A 361 -13.52 38.18 37.51
C GLY A 361 -13.61 38.06 35.99
N SER A 362 -13.40 39.19 35.31
CA SER A 362 -13.30 39.34 33.85
C SER A 362 -12.15 38.48 33.30
N PHE A 363 -12.46 37.61 32.34
CA PHE A 363 -11.44 36.91 31.55
C PHE A 363 -11.17 37.68 30.25
N ASN A 364 -10.22 37.22 29.43
CA ASN A 364 -10.02 37.78 28.09
C ASN A 364 -9.81 36.65 27.11
N CYS A 365 -10.92 36.11 26.61
CA CYS A 365 -10.93 35.00 25.68
C CYS A 365 -10.55 35.50 24.29
N THR A 366 -9.53 34.88 23.71
CA THR A 366 -8.99 35.21 22.38
C THR A 366 -9.28 34.13 21.34
N LEU A 367 -9.75 32.95 21.76
CA LEU A 367 -10.15 31.85 20.88
C LEU A 367 -11.11 30.90 21.61
N MET A 368 -12.13 30.44 20.88
CA MET A 368 -12.96 29.31 21.28
C MET A 368 -13.06 28.31 20.11
N ASN A 369 -12.94 27.02 20.42
CA ASN A 369 -13.06 25.92 19.47
C ASN A 369 -14.00 24.86 20.06
N LEU A 370 -14.97 24.43 19.24
CA LEU A 370 -15.86 23.30 19.52
C LEU A 370 -15.53 22.17 18.55
N GLY A 371 -15.36 20.96 19.08
CA GLY A 371 -15.02 19.77 18.32
C GLY A 371 -15.88 18.57 18.67
N VAL A 372 -16.37 17.85 17.67
CA VAL A 372 -16.98 16.53 17.85
C VAL A 372 -15.96 15.46 17.54
N GLU A 373 -15.68 14.62 18.54
CA GLU A 373 -15.01 13.33 18.35
C GLU A 373 -16.09 12.32 17.96
N TRP A 374 -15.89 11.57 16.88
CA TRP A 374 -16.88 10.62 16.38
C TRP A 374 -16.70 9.23 16.99
N ARG A 375 -17.78 8.44 17.12
CA ARG A 375 -17.66 7.04 17.56
C ARG A 375 -16.93 6.17 16.53
N ALA A 376 -16.19 5.18 17.01
CA ALA A 376 -15.66 4.10 16.18
C ALA A 376 -16.81 3.19 15.72
N SER A 377 -16.80 2.76 14.47
CA SER A 377 -17.76 1.80 13.93
C SER A 377 -17.50 0.41 14.53
N SER A 378 -18.45 -0.13 15.29
CA SER A 378 -18.36 -1.47 15.87
C SER A 378 -18.46 -2.55 14.77
N GLN A 379 -17.42 -3.37 14.58
CA GLN A 379 -17.61 -4.74 14.10
C GLN A 379 -18.12 -5.56 15.29
N SER A 380 -19.38 -5.99 15.26
CA SER A 380 -19.95 -6.83 16.32
C SER A 380 -19.56 -8.29 16.10
N SER A 381 -18.61 -8.77 16.89
CA SER A 381 -18.47 -10.17 17.26
C SER A 381 -19.71 -10.61 18.05
N LEU A 382 -20.51 -11.54 17.50
CA LEU A 382 -21.52 -12.28 18.25
C LEU A 382 -20.96 -13.66 18.58
N SER A 383 -20.31 -13.74 19.74
CA SER A 383 -20.11 -15.01 20.44
C SER A 383 -21.42 -15.46 21.04
N SER A 384 -21.81 -16.68 20.70
CA SER A 384 -22.85 -17.46 21.35
C SER A 384 -22.57 -17.62 22.84
N SER A 385 -23.54 -17.23 23.68
CA SER A 385 -23.67 -17.80 25.02
C SER A 385 -25.13 -18.13 25.25
N SER A 386 -25.38 -19.44 25.23
CA SER A 386 -26.61 -20.11 25.60
C SER A 386 -27.07 -19.73 27.00
N SER A 387 -28.38 -19.63 27.09
CA SER A 387 -29.24 -19.52 28.26
C SER A 387 -28.83 -20.34 29.48
N SER A 388 -28.92 -19.72 30.65
CA SER A 388 -29.64 -20.32 31.79
C SER A 388 -30.20 -19.23 32.69
N SER A 389 -31.52 -19.15 32.65
CA SER A 389 -32.42 -18.39 33.51
C SER A 389 -32.30 -18.76 34.99
N SER A 390 -32.36 -17.76 35.86
CA SER A 390 -33.11 -17.89 37.11
C SER A 390 -33.74 -16.56 37.48
N SER A 391 -35.07 -16.64 37.54
CA SER A 391 -36.07 -15.62 37.81
C SER A 391 -36.38 -15.52 39.29
N SER A 392 -36.70 -14.32 39.76
CA SER A 392 -37.77 -14.07 40.74
C SER A 392 -37.95 -12.54 40.86
N SER A 393 -39.03 -12.00 40.26
CA SER A 393 -40.36 -11.78 40.89
C SER A 393 -40.43 -10.36 41.49
N SER A 394 -41.48 -9.55 41.32
CA SER A 394 -42.87 -9.90 41.07
C SER A 394 -43.72 -8.63 40.80
N SER A 395 -44.73 -8.81 39.95
CA SER A 395 -46.15 -8.40 40.18
C SER A 395 -46.54 -6.91 40.05
N SER A 396 -47.68 -6.53 39.47
CA SER A 396 -48.82 -7.28 38.95
C SER A 396 -49.79 -6.36 38.16
N LYS A 397 -50.34 -6.94 37.08
CA LYS A 397 -51.74 -6.88 36.57
C LYS A 397 -52.45 -5.52 36.36
N LYS A 398 -52.93 -5.30 35.12
CA LYS A 398 -54.33 -5.58 34.71
C LYS A 398 -54.53 -5.45 33.18
N ARG A 399 -55.50 -6.22 32.66
CA ARG A 399 -55.84 -6.49 31.24
C ARG A 399 -57.06 -5.66 30.76
N LYS A 400 -57.27 -5.78 29.42
CA LYS A 400 -58.46 -5.52 28.55
C LYS A 400 -58.50 -4.08 28.02
N GLY A 401 -58.51 -3.78 26.71
CA GLY A 401 -59.22 -4.33 25.53
C GLY A 401 -60.35 -3.34 25.19
N GLY A 402 -60.70 -2.89 23.97
CA GLY A 402 -60.22 -2.96 22.58
C GLY A 402 -61.01 -1.90 21.76
N GLY A 403 -60.81 -1.81 20.44
CA GLY A 403 -61.81 -1.35 19.45
C GLY A 403 -62.06 0.16 19.19
N GLY A 404 -61.74 0.62 17.95
CA GLY A 404 -62.72 1.17 16.97
C GLY A 404 -63.21 2.64 17.03
N GLY A 405 -63.09 3.33 15.87
CA GLY A 405 -63.94 4.46 15.39
C GLY A 405 -63.46 5.88 15.76
N GLY A 406 -63.52 6.93 14.94
CA GLY A 406 -64.08 7.17 13.61
C GLY A 406 -64.50 8.66 13.48
N GLY A 407 -64.14 9.33 12.36
CA GLY A 407 -64.71 10.58 11.82
C GLY A 407 -64.48 11.90 12.61
N GLY A 408 -64.15 13.06 12.04
CA GLY A 408 -64.05 13.54 10.67
C GLY A 408 -64.66 14.95 10.58
N LEU A 409 -63.94 15.98 10.10
CA LEU A 409 -64.39 16.91 9.04
C LEU A 409 -63.34 18.00 8.68
N LYS A 410 -63.45 18.46 7.43
CA LYS A 410 -62.46 19.10 6.54
C LYS A 410 -62.54 20.64 6.48
N LYS A 411 -61.47 21.25 5.94
CA LYS A 411 -61.35 22.21 4.79
C LYS A 411 -59.98 22.92 4.89
N TYR A 412 -59.13 23.19 3.88
CA TYR A 412 -59.20 23.61 2.46
C TYR A 412 -57.97 23.01 1.68
N PHE A 413 -58.06 22.49 0.44
CA PHE A 413 -57.82 23.14 -0.90
C PHE A 413 -56.43 23.82 -1.04
N THR A 414 -55.56 23.68 -2.07
CA THR A 414 -55.65 23.19 -3.47
C THR A 414 -54.25 23.12 -4.15
N THR A 415 -54.18 22.49 -5.33
CA THR A 415 -53.22 22.70 -6.45
C THR A 415 -51.92 21.86 -6.51
N ALA A 416 -52.01 20.64 -7.05
CA ALA A 416 -50.90 19.95 -7.75
C ALA A 416 -51.34 18.71 -8.58
N ALA A 417 -52.55 18.18 -8.39
CA ALA A 417 -52.95 16.88 -8.96
C ALA A 417 -53.70 16.93 -10.32
N MET A 418 -53.85 18.11 -10.96
CA MET A 418 -54.64 18.24 -12.20
C MET A 418 -53.83 18.30 -13.52
N VAL A 419 -52.50 18.25 -13.48
CA VAL A 419 -51.68 18.29 -14.72
C VAL A 419 -51.30 16.87 -15.21
N PHE A 420 -51.39 15.84 -14.37
CA PHE A 420 -50.85 14.52 -14.70
C PHE A 420 -51.81 13.61 -15.52
N MET A 421 -53.10 13.97 -15.62
CA MET A 421 -54.12 13.14 -16.29
C MET A 421 -54.56 13.66 -17.66
N ALA A 422 -54.02 14.79 -18.15
CA ALA A 422 -54.45 15.42 -19.40
C ALA A 422 -53.52 15.20 -20.60
N MET A 423 -52.40 14.47 -20.46
CA MET A 423 -51.42 14.31 -21.55
C MET A 423 -51.30 12.88 -22.11
N ALA A 424 -52.09 11.93 -21.59
CA ALA A 424 -52.07 10.53 -22.02
C ALA A 424 -53.06 10.21 -23.17
N ALA A 425 -53.68 11.22 -23.80
CA ALA A 425 -54.76 10.99 -24.76
C ALA A 425 -54.67 11.85 -26.06
N TYR A 426 -53.50 12.36 -26.43
CA TYR A 426 -53.35 13.06 -27.72
C TYR A 426 -52.23 12.45 -28.58
N ILE A 427 -52.68 11.58 -29.49
CA ILE A 427 -52.04 11.12 -30.73
C ILE A 427 -50.98 10.02 -30.57
N GLY A 428 -51.42 8.80 -30.87
CA GLY A 428 -50.55 7.67 -31.20
C GLY A 428 -50.07 7.70 -32.64
N GLY A 429 -48.96 7.02 -32.89
CA GLY A 429 -48.43 6.75 -34.22
C GLY A 429 -46.93 6.46 -34.21
N GLY A 430 -46.57 5.17 -34.11
CA GLY A 430 -45.50 4.53 -34.88
C GLY A 430 -44.04 4.96 -34.72
N VAL A 431 -43.26 3.95 -34.32
CA VAL A 431 -41.89 3.55 -34.72
C VAL A 431 -40.66 4.30 -34.16
N ASP A 432 -39.87 3.49 -33.47
CA ASP A 432 -38.45 3.57 -33.13
C ASP A 432 -37.93 4.72 -32.26
N GLY A 433 -37.61 4.36 -31.02
CA GLY A 433 -36.56 5.02 -30.27
C GLY A 433 -36.95 5.65 -28.94
N PHE A 434 -37.73 5.01 -28.07
CA PHE A 434 -37.83 5.46 -26.67
C PHE A 434 -38.35 4.36 -25.72
N CYS A 435 -37.49 3.41 -25.34
CA CYS A 435 -37.72 2.62 -24.13
C CYS A 435 -36.38 2.07 -23.56
N ALA A 436 -35.66 2.91 -22.81
CA ALA A 436 -34.45 2.51 -22.07
C ALA A 436 -34.32 3.19 -20.69
N SER A 437 -35.42 3.68 -20.09
CA SER A 437 -35.35 4.41 -18.81
C SER A 437 -36.28 3.91 -17.70
N ALA A 438 -37.12 2.90 -17.92
CA ALA A 438 -38.02 2.37 -16.88
C ALA A 438 -37.47 1.14 -16.12
N ASN A 439 -36.56 0.36 -16.71
CA ASN A 439 -36.04 -0.88 -16.06
C ASN A 439 -34.86 -0.66 -15.10
N ASN A 440 -34.17 0.48 -15.16
CA ASN A 440 -32.96 0.70 -14.34
C ASN A 440 -33.26 0.94 -12.85
N ILE A 441 -34.49 1.35 -12.50
CA ILE A 441 -34.85 1.70 -11.11
C ILE A 441 -35.17 0.43 -10.28
N GLN A 442 -35.73 -0.63 -10.88
CA GLN A 442 -36.03 -1.87 -10.15
C GLN A 442 -34.79 -2.75 -9.92
N ILE A 443 -33.87 -2.81 -10.88
CA ILE A 443 -32.65 -3.63 -10.78
C ILE A 443 -31.73 -3.11 -9.69
N GLN A 444 -31.49 -1.80 -9.65
CA GLN A 444 -30.62 -1.19 -8.65
C GLN A 444 -31.17 -1.40 -7.23
N ASP A 445 -32.49 -1.33 -7.06
CA ASP A 445 -33.15 -1.55 -5.78
C ASP A 445 -33.06 -3.03 -5.33
N LEU A 446 -33.14 -3.99 -6.26
CA LEU A 446 -32.88 -5.41 -5.98
C LEU A 446 -31.41 -5.68 -5.62
N VAL A 447 -30.45 -5.03 -6.32
CA VAL A 447 -29.02 -5.11 -6.00
C VAL A 447 -28.74 -4.60 -4.59
N ASP A 448 -29.34 -3.48 -4.20
CA ASP A 448 -29.13 -2.88 -2.88
C ASP A 448 -29.87 -3.63 -1.77
N LYS A 449 -31.07 -4.18 -2.04
CA LYS A 449 -31.77 -5.11 -1.13
C LYS A 449 -30.97 -6.39 -0.90
N ARG A 450 -30.34 -6.94 -1.93
CA ARG A 450 -29.45 -8.11 -1.79
C ARG A 450 -28.21 -7.77 -0.96
N LYS A 451 -27.56 -6.62 -1.20
CA LYS A 451 -26.43 -6.15 -0.38
C LYS A 451 -26.83 -5.97 1.08
N LEU A 452 -28.02 -5.42 1.33
CA LEU A 452 -28.58 -5.25 2.66
C LEU A 452 -28.84 -6.61 3.35
N ALA A 453 -29.47 -7.56 2.65
CA ALA A 453 -29.70 -8.92 3.17
C ALA A 453 -28.38 -9.64 3.51
N ARG A 454 -27.36 -9.54 2.66
CA ARG A 454 -26.01 -10.08 2.95
C ARG A 454 -25.37 -9.38 4.15
N SER A 455 -25.49 -8.05 4.26
CA SER A 455 -24.92 -7.29 5.38
C SER A 455 -25.57 -7.64 6.73
N ARG A 456 -26.80 -8.17 6.69
CA ARG A 456 -27.56 -8.65 7.86
C ARG A 456 -27.36 -10.15 8.14
N GLY A 457 -26.63 -10.88 7.28
CA GLY A 457 -26.41 -12.32 7.41
C GLY A 457 -27.58 -13.20 6.91
N GLU A 458 -28.55 -12.63 6.21
CA GLU A 458 -29.74 -13.31 5.68
C GLU A 458 -29.45 -13.91 4.30
N TYR A 459 -28.52 -14.88 4.24
CA TYR A 459 -27.98 -15.38 2.97
C TYR A 459 -29.03 -16.06 2.07
N ALA A 460 -29.97 -16.82 2.64
CA ALA A 460 -31.06 -17.45 1.88
C ALA A 460 -31.96 -16.41 1.18
N ALA A 461 -32.25 -15.29 1.84
CA ALA A 461 -33.00 -14.19 1.23
C ALA A 461 -32.18 -13.46 0.15
N ALA A 462 -30.87 -13.28 0.38
CA ALA A 462 -29.96 -12.71 -0.60
C ALA A 462 -29.81 -13.58 -1.87
N ASP A 463 -29.93 -14.91 -1.74
CA ASP A 463 -29.85 -15.85 -2.86
C ASP A 463 -31.17 -15.89 -3.65
N VAL A 464 -32.32 -15.77 -2.99
CA VAL A 464 -33.61 -15.56 -3.68
C VAL A 464 -33.60 -14.27 -4.50
N ILE A 465 -33.06 -13.17 -3.95
CA ILE A 465 -32.95 -11.89 -4.68
C ILE A 465 -31.90 -11.99 -5.81
N LYS A 466 -30.85 -12.81 -5.65
CA LYS A 466 -29.88 -13.10 -6.72
C LYS A 466 -30.58 -13.78 -7.90
N ALA A 467 -31.38 -14.81 -7.63
CA ALA A 467 -32.15 -15.52 -8.67
C ALA A 467 -33.15 -14.60 -9.38
N GLN A 468 -33.73 -13.62 -8.67
CA GLN A 468 -34.60 -12.60 -9.27
C GLN A 468 -33.84 -11.62 -10.19
N LEU A 469 -32.61 -11.24 -9.83
CA LEU A 469 -31.73 -10.42 -10.66
C LEU A 469 -31.29 -11.19 -11.92
N GLU A 470 -30.93 -12.45 -11.77
CA GLU A 470 -30.56 -13.34 -12.89
C GLU A 470 -31.75 -13.60 -13.83
N ALA A 471 -32.96 -13.81 -13.29
CA ALA A 471 -34.19 -13.93 -14.07
C ALA A 471 -34.59 -12.63 -14.80
N SER A 472 -34.03 -11.48 -14.39
CA SER A 472 -34.21 -10.19 -15.05
C SER A 472 -33.09 -9.87 -16.05
N GLY A 473 -32.24 -10.84 -16.38
CA GLY A 473 -31.12 -10.70 -17.30
C GLY A 473 -29.90 -9.97 -16.72
N VAL A 474 -29.75 -9.91 -15.39
CA VAL A 474 -28.65 -9.22 -14.71
C VAL A 474 -27.84 -10.22 -13.88
N PHE A 475 -26.60 -10.44 -14.31
CA PHE A 475 -25.74 -11.49 -13.80
C PHE A 475 -24.60 -10.92 -12.97
N LEU A 476 -24.19 -11.65 -11.93
CA LEU A 476 -23.08 -11.26 -11.08
C LEU A 476 -21.78 -11.83 -11.66
N GLN A 477 -20.94 -11.00 -12.27
CA GLN A 477 -19.63 -11.38 -12.78
C GLN A 477 -18.54 -11.10 -11.74
N ASP A 478 -17.66 -12.07 -11.52
CA ASP A 478 -16.46 -11.88 -10.70
C ASP A 478 -15.35 -11.27 -11.56
N GLN A 479 -14.75 -10.18 -11.10
CA GLN A 479 -13.60 -9.55 -11.75
C GLN A 479 -12.29 -10.17 -11.26
N LEU A 480 -11.36 -10.36 -12.19
CA LEU A 480 -9.97 -10.72 -11.91
C LEU A 480 -9.31 -9.63 -11.04
N GLY A 481 -8.72 -10.04 -9.91
CA GLY A 481 -8.30 -9.14 -8.82
C GLY A 481 -9.27 -9.11 -7.62
N GLY A 482 -10.43 -9.75 -7.77
CA GLY A 482 -11.45 -10.04 -6.77
C GLY A 482 -12.23 -8.82 -6.28
N GLY A 483 -13.33 -8.62 -7.00
CA GLY A 483 -14.57 -7.93 -6.65
C GLY A 483 -15.62 -8.38 -7.66
N SER A 484 -16.91 -8.41 -7.30
CA SER A 484 -17.98 -8.81 -8.23
C SER A 484 -18.72 -7.57 -8.76
N THR A 485 -19.01 -7.53 -10.05
CA THR A 485 -19.80 -6.48 -10.70
C THR A 485 -21.02 -7.09 -11.39
N TRP A 486 -22.15 -6.38 -11.39
CA TRP A 486 -23.34 -6.84 -12.10
C TRP A 486 -23.28 -6.40 -13.55
N SER A 487 -23.45 -7.33 -14.47
CA SER A 487 -23.56 -7.08 -15.92
C SER A 487 -24.93 -7.49 -16.44
N MET A 488 -25.41 -6.85 -17.50
CA MET A 488 -26.56 -7.33 -18.27
C MET A 488 -26.17 -8.41 -19.28
N ASP A 489 -24.87 -8.59 -19.49
CA ASP A 489 -24.36 -9.67 -20.31
C ASP A 489 -24.41 -10.96 -19.47
N GLU A 490 -24.99 -12.01 -20.03
CA GLU A 490 -24.85 -13.37 -19.48
C GLU A 490 -23.36 -13.65 -19.21
N PRO A 491 -23.01 -14.38 -18.14
CA PRO A 491 -21.64 -14.83 -17.94
C PRO A 491 -21.27 -15.64 -19.18
N GLN A 492 -20.44 -15.06 -20.04
CA GLN A 492 -19.88 -15.80 -21.14
C GLN A 492 -18.90 -16.80 -20.53
N GLU A 493 -19.12 -18.09 -20.77
CA GLU A 493 -18.24 -19.18 -20.34
C GLU A 493 -16.87 -19.15 -21.05
N HIS A 494 -16.61 -18.14 -21.90
CA HIS A 494 -15.37 -17.99 -22.65
C HIS A 494 -14.85 -16.55 -22.62
N VAL A 495 -13.54 -16.39 -22.40
CA VAL A 495 -12.83 -15.10 -22.46
C VAL A 495 -12.92 -14.57 -23.90
N ASN A 496 -13.63 -13.47 -24.12
CA ASN A 496 -13.66 -12.82 -25.43
C ASN A 496 -12.31 -12.11 -25.68
N ILE A 497 -11.46 -12.73 -26.50
CA ILE A 497 -10.10 -12.27 -26.82
C ILE A 497 -10.04 -11.35 -28.06
N GLU A 498 -11.15 -11.18 -28.78
CA GLU A 498 -11.18 -10.38 -30.01
C GLU A 498 -10.93 -8.88 -29.71
N GLY A 499 -10.01 -8.28 -30.48
CA GLY A 499 -9.68 -6.85 -30.37
C GLY A 499 -8.81 -6.45 -29.18
N MET A 500 -8.36 -7.41 -28.35
CA MET A 500 -7.44 -7.12 -27.24
C MET A 500 -6.04 -6.75 -27.73
N SER A 501 -5.41 -5.80 -27.04
CA SER A 501 -3.98 -5.51 -27.24
C SER A 501 -3.12 -6.69 -26.78
N ILE A 502 -1.89 -6.80 -27.29
CA ILE A 502 -0.96 -7.88 -26.92
C ILE A 502 -0.73 -7.97 -25.40
N LEU A 503 -0.60 -6.81 -24.72
CA LEU A 503 -0.48 -6.78 -23.26
C LEU A 503 -1.79 -7.17 -22.56
N GLY A 504 -2.94 -6.85 -23.15
CA GLY A 504 -4.26 -7.27 -22.67
C GLY A 504 -4.44 -8.79 -22.76
N LEU A 505 -4.02 -9.41 -23.87
CA LEU A 505 -3.98 -10.87 -24.03
C LEU A 505 -3.05 -11.51 -22.98
N ALA A 506 -1.88 -10.91 -22.73
CA ALA A 506 -0.97 -11.39 -21.69
C ALA A 506 -1.56 -11.31 -20.27
N HIS A 507 -2.38 -10.29 -19.99
CA HIS A 507 -3.12 -10.17 -18.74
C HIS A 507 -4.28 -11.17 -18.66
N ALA A 508 -5.00 -11.40 -19.76
CA ALA A 508 -6.06 -12.41 -19.85
C ALA A 508 -5.51 -13.82 -19.58
N ALA A 509 -4.36 -14.17 -20.18
CA ALA A 509 -3.66 -15.42 -19.92
C ALA A 509 -3.29 -15.59 -18.44
N CYS A 510 -2.83 -14.52 -17.78
CA CYS A 510 -2.60 -14.53 -16.33
C CYS A 510 -3.92 -14.71 -15.53
N GLY A 511 -5.03 -14.20 -16.04
CA GLY A 511 -6.36 -14.38 -15.46
C GLY A 511 -6.80 -15.85 -15.43
N CYS A 512 -6.53 -16.60 -16.49
CA CYS A 512 -6.77 -18.05 -16.57
C CYS A 512 -6.01 -18.86 -15.51
N VAL A 513 -4.99 -18.29 -14.86
CA VAL A 513 -4.28 -18.93 -13.75
C VAL A 513 -5.01 -18.77 -12.43
N GLU A 514 -5.80 -17.70 -12.29
CA GLU A 514 -6.57 -17.39 -11.08
C GLU A 514 -7.96 -18.04 -11.09
N ASP A 515 -8.51 -18.29 -12.28
CA ASP A 515 -9.71 -19.07 -12.52
C ASP A 515 -9.43 -20.58 -12.33
N LYS A 516 -10.27 -21.29 -11.57
CA LYS A 516 -10.10 -22.72 -11.28
C LYS A 516 -10.46 -23.60 -12.48
N ASP A 517 -11.41 -23.16 -13.28
CA ASP A 517 -11.99 -23.93 -14.36
C ASP A 517 -11.20 -23.78 -15.66
N ALA A 518 -10.41 -22.70 -15.77
CA ALA A 518 -9.47 -22.50 -16.86
C ALA A 518 -8.35 -23.57 -16.88
N SER A 519 -8.23 -24.19 -18.06
CA SER A 519 -7.26 -25.22 -18.42
C SER A 519 -5.91 -24.62 -18.84
N GLU A 520 -4.91 -25.48 -19.07
CA GLU A 520 -3.67 -25.03 -19.71
C GLU A 520 -3.87 -24.71 -21.21
N GLU A 521 -4.88 -25.30 -21.85
CA GLU A 521 -5.20 -25.10 -23.27
C GLU A 521 -5.73 -23.67 -23.52
N ASP A 522 -6.49 -23.12 -22.57
CA ASP A 522 -6.97 -21.73 -22.64
C ASP A 522 -5.81 -20.72 -22.69
N VAL A 523 -4.75 -20.97 -21.92
CA VAL A 523 -3.55 -20.12 -21.92
C VAL A 523 -2.84 -20.20 -23.27
N GLU A 524 -2.73 -21.39 -23.86
CA GLU A 524 -2.11 -21.58 -25.18
C GLU A 524 -2.92 -20.91 -26.29
N ALA A 525 -4.25 -21.02 -26.26
CA ALA A 525 -5.15 -20.36 -27.22
C ALA A 525 -5.01 -18.82 -27.19
N ILE A 526 -4.89 -18.23 -25.99
CA ILE A 526 -4.60 -16.79 -25.84
C ILE A 526 -3.22 -16.44 -26.42
N GLY A 527 -2.24 -17.33 -26.28
CA GLY A 527 -0.92 -17.19 -26.90
C GLY A 527 -0.98 -17.19 -28.42
N GLU A 528 -1.79 -18.06 -29.03
CA GLU A 528 -2.01 -18.10 -30.48
C GLU A 528 -2.67 -16.80 -30.99
N ALA A 529 -3.69 -16.30 -30.29
CA ALA A 529 -4.30 -15.01 -30.61
C ALA A 529 -3.30 -13.84 -30.51
N ALA A 530 -2.34 -13.92 -29.57
CA ALA A 530 -1.28 -12.92 -29.47
C ALA A 530 -0.33 -12.95 -30.66
N LEU A 531 -0.01 -14.14 -31.20
CA LEU A 531 0.79 -14.28 -32.42
C LEU A 531 0.06 -13.70 -33.63
N GLU A 532 -1.23 -14.01 -33.78
CA GLU A 532 -2.04 -13.46 -34.86
C GLU A 532 -2.08 -11.93 -34.80
N ARG A 533 -2.30 -11.36 -33.61
CA ARG A 533 -2.27 -9.91 -33.40
C ARG A 533 -0.91 -9.30 -33.74
N ILE A 534 0.19 -9.95 -33.37
CA ILE A 534 1.55 -9.51 -33.74
C ILE A 534 1.72 -9.51 -35.27
N GLY A 535 1.25 -10.55 -35.95
CA GLY A 535 1.25 -10.63 -37.41
C GLY A 535 0.49 -9.47 -38.06
N MET A 536 -0.75 -9.23 -37.61
CA MET A 536 -1.57 -8.11 -38.10
C MET A 536 -0.89 -6.74 -37.90
N LEU A 537 -0.27 -6.50 -36.74
CA LEU A 537 0.41 -5.23 -36.48
C LEU A 537 1.62 -5.02 -37.40
N ARG A 538 2.35 -6.10 -37.73
CA ARG A 538 3.47 -6.06 -38.68
C ARG A 538 3.02 -5.77 -40.11
N GLU A 539 1.86 -6.29 -40.53
CA GLU A 539 1.28 -6.01 -41.84
C GLU A 539 0.73 -4.59 -41.96
N LEU A 540 0.04 -4.10 -40.92
CA LEU A 540 -0.55 -2.76 -40.91
C LEU A 540 0.49 -1.65 -40.88
N ASN A 541 1.68 -1.91 -40.31
CA ASN A 541 2.68 -0.88 -40.10
C ASN A 541 4.12 -1.41 -40.20
N PRO A 542 4.58 -1.80 -41.40
CA PRO A 542 5.88 -2.44 -41.60
C PRO A 542 7.09 -1.51 -41.37
N TYR A 543 6.88 -0.19 -41.28
CA TYR A 543 7.95 0.81 -41.19
C TYR A 543 7.85 1.75 -39.98
N SER A 544 6.85 1.59 -39.09
CA SER A 544 6.78 2.37 -37.86
C SER A 544 6.25 1.59 -36.65
N PHE A 545 6.74 1.96 -35.47
CA PHE A 545 6.47 1.24 -34.23
C PHE A 545 5.03 1.48 -33.75
N HIS A 546 4.24 0.42 -33.61
CA HIS A 546 2.87 0.53 -33.13
C HIS A 546 2.83 0.86 -31.63
N PRO A 547 1.92 1.74 -31.15
CA PRO A 547 1.85 2.11 -29.73
C PRO A 547 1.67 0.93 -28.77
N GLU A 548 1.10 -0.19 -29.21
CA GLU A 548 0.94 -1.41 -28.41
C GLU A 548 2.28 -2.10 -28.10
N THR A 549 3.30 -1.92 -28.94
CA THR A 549 4.58 -2.62 -28.88
C THR A 549 5.76 -1.73 -28.45
N MET A 550 5.56 -0.42 -28.35
CA MET A 550 6.61 0.56 -28.01
C MET A 550 7.13 0.49 -26.56
N GLY A 551 8.36 0.97 -26.37
CA GLY A 551 9.04 1.02 -25.08
C GLY A 551 9.34 -0.38 -24.54
N LYS A 552 8.75 -0.71 -23.40
CA LYS A 552 8.93 -2.01 -22.71
C LYS A 552 7.71 -2.94 -22.82
N LYS A 553 6.70 -2.56 -23.60
CA LYS A 553 5.40 -3.26 -23.61
C LYS A 553 5.50 -4.70 -24.11
N ALA A 554 6.33 -4.94 -25.14
CA ALA A 554 6.56 -6.29 -25.66
C ALA A 554 7.23 -7.20 -24.61
N VAL A 555 8.25 -6.69 -23.91
CA VAL A 555 8.88 -7.41 -22.79
C VAL A 555 7.92 -7.64 -21.63
N ASP A 556 7.12 -6.63 -21.28
CA ASP A 556 6.15 -6.75 -20.21
C ASP A 556 5.10 -7.82 -20.57
N ALA A 557 4.61 -7.86 -21.82
CA ALA A 557 3.71 -8.90 -22.31
C ALA A 557 4.37 -10.29 -22.27
N ALA A 558 5.60 -10.43 -22.77
CA ALA A 558 6.35 -11.69 -22.71
C ALA A 558 6.46 -12.17 -21.26
N PHE A 559 6.82 -11.27 -20.35
CA PHE A 559 6.92 -11.58 -18.94
C PHE A 559 5.57 -11.99 -18.33
N TRP A 560 4.46 -11.36 -18.70
CA TRP A 560 3.11 -11.77 -18.26
C TRP A 560 2.68 -13.13 -18.83
N PHE A 561 2.96 -13.42 -20.10
CA PHE A 561 2.73 -14.76 -20.66
C PHE A 561 3.56 -15.83 -19.96
N CYS A 562 4.82 -15.53 -19.65
CA CYS A 562 5.65 -16.40 -18.83
C CYS A 562 5.04 -16.64 -17.45
N MET A 563 4.49 -15.59 -16.82
CA MET A 563 3.81 -15.68 -15.52
C MET A 563 2.48 -16.43 -15.59
N ALA A 564 1.86 -16.52 -16.77
CA ALA A 564 0.69 -17.35 -17.03
C ALA A 564 1.05 -18.83 -17.22
N GLY A 565 2.34 -19.14 -17.44
CA GLY A 565 2.81 -20.49 -17.73
C GLY A 565 2.71 -20.89 -19.21
N LEU A 566 2.56 -19.91 -20.12
CA LEU A 566 2.50 -20.15 -21.57
C LEU A 566 3.75 -20.89 -22.07
N LYS A 567 3.55 -21.92 -22.88
CA LYS A 567 4.63 -22.78 -23.41
C LYS A 567 5.01 -22.44 -24.85
N ASN A 568 4.10 -21.84 -25.63
CA ASN A 568 4.36 -21.50 -27.03
C ASN A 568 5.55 -20.53 -27.18
N GLU A 569 6.69 -21.07 -27.62
CA GLU A 569 7.96 -20.33 -27.75
C GLU A 569 7.88 -19.25 -28.85
N ALA A 570 7.07 -19.45 -29.89
CA ALA A 570 6.96 -18.49 -30.98
C ALA A 570 6.45 -17.13 -30.50
N VAL A 571 5.58 -17.09 -29.48
CA VAL A 571 5.11 -15.84 -28.84
C VAL A 571 6.28 -15.07 -28.24
N PHE A 572 7.17 -15.75 -27.51
CA PHE A 572 8.32 -15.13 -26.86
C PHE A 572 9.35 -14.64 -27.87
N GLN A 573 9.62 -15.42 -28.92
CA GLN A 573 10.52 -15.04 -30.01
C GLN A 573 9.98 -13.78 -30.73
N ALA A 574 8.69 -13.77 -31.08
CA ALA A 574 8.07 -12.63 -31.77
C ALA A 574 8.10 -11.34 -30.93
N LEU A 575 7.84 -11.44 -29.62
CA LEU A 575 7.92 -10.31 -28.70
C LEU A 575 9.36 -9.83 -28.47
N ALA A 576 10.32 -10.75 -28.47
CA ALA A 576 11.73 -10.42 -28.36
C ALA A 576 12.25 -9.72 -29.63
N ASP A 577 11.80 -10.12 -30.82
CA ASP A 577 12.12 -9.42 -32.06
C ASP A 577 11.61 -7.98 -32.06
N ILE A 578 10.35 -7.78 -31.67
CA ILE A 578 9.77 -6.44 -31.51
C ILE A 578 10.61 -5.60 -30.53
N GLN A 579 10.99 -6.19 -29.39
CA GLN A 579 11.79 -5.47 -28.41
C GLN A 579 13.20 -5.16 -28.93
N LYS A 580 13.77 -6.04 -29.75
CA LYS A 580 15.10 -5.85 -30.35
C LYS A 580 15.11 -4.62 -31.25
N GLU A 581 14.11 -4.50 -32.11
CA GLU A 581 13.92 -3.33 -32.98
C GLU A 581 13.76 -2.05 -32.16
N GLU A 582 12.99 -2.11 -31.07
CA GLU A 582 12.76 -0.97 -30.19
C GLU A 582 14.07 -0.59 -29.46
N LEU A 583 14.84 -1.57 -28.96
CA LEU A 583 16.17 -1.35 -28.39
C LEU A 583 17.14 -0.71 -29.38
N LEU A 584 17.17 -1.13 -30.65
CA LEU A 584 17.98 -0.49 -31.67
C LEU A 584 17.58 0.97 -31.90
N ARG A 585 16.27 1.29 -31.82
CA ARG A 585 15.75 2.65 -32.05
C ARG A 585 16.10 3.64 -30.95
N PHE A 586 15.89 3.27 -29.69
CA PHE A 586 16.00 4.19 -28.54
C PHE A 586 17.08 3.80 -27.54
N GLY A 587 17.61 2.59 -27.61
CA GLY A 587 18.48 2.01 -26.59
C GLY A 587 19.79 2.77 -26.39
N ALA A 588 20.44 3.25 -27.45
CA ALA A 588 21.68 4.03 -27.35
C ALA A 588 21.45 5.46 -26.81
N ARG A 589 20.22 6.00 -26.88
CA ARG A 589 19.91 7.39 -26.48
C ARG A 589 20.04 7.60 -24.97
N ASP A 590 20.38 8.81 -24.53
CA ASP A 590 20.53 9.14 -23.10
C ASP A 590 19.24 8.95 -22.27
N THR A 591 18.09 9.03 -22.92
CA THR A 591 16.78 8.78 -22.31
C THR A 591 16.56 7.31 -21.95
N CYS A 592 17.25 6.38 -22.62
CA CYS A 592 17.30 4.98 -22.22
C CYS A 592 18.35 4.81 -21.14
N ARG A 593 17.92 4.69 -19.89
CA ARG A 593 18.85 4.45 -18.78
C ARG A 593 19.38 3.01 -18.86
N ILE A 594 20.64 2.83 -18.47
CA ILE A 594 21.28 1.51 -18.32
C ILE A 594 20.39 0.52 -17.56
N VAL A 595 19.73 0.98 -16.51
CA VAL A 595 18.82 0.15 -15.68
C VAL A 595 17.59 -0.32 -16.43
N ASP A 596 17.08 0.45 -17.40
CA ASP A 596 15.90 0.10 -18.19
C ASP A 596 16.27 -0.90 -19.30
N ALA A 597 17.37 -0.65 -20.03
CA ALA A 597 17.94 -1.59 -21.00
C ALA A 597 18.20 -2.95 -20.36
N LYS A 598 18.87 -2.94 -19.20
CA LYS A 598 19.17 -4.14 -18.44
C LYS A 598 17.93 -4.86 -17.93
N ALA A 599 16.93 -4.13 -17.44
CA ALA A 599 15.69 -4.73 -16.97
C ALA A 599 14.90 -5.43 -18.09
N MET A 600 14.95 -4.90 -19.32
CA MET A 600 14.28 -5.53 -20.46
C MET A 600 14.93 -6.86 -20.83
N LEU A 601 16.27 -6.87 -20.93
CA LEU A 601 17.04 -8.08 -21.20
C LEU A 601 16.87 -9.13 -20.09
N GLU A 602 16.97 -8.71 -18.82
CA GLU A 602 16.81 -9.61 -17.67
C GLU A 602 15.43 -10.26 -17.62
N LYS A 603 14.36 -9.57 -18.05
CA LYS A 603 13.00 -10.13 -18.11
C LYS A 603 12.82 -11.13 -19.25
N LEU A 604 13.36 -10.86 -20.43
CA LEU A 604 13.30 -11.82 -21.54
C LEU A 604 14.13 -13.05 -21.23
N ALA A 605 15.31 -12.86 -20.64
CA ALA A 605 16.08 -13.95 -20.08
C ALA A 605 15.27 -14.69 -19.00
N ALA A 606 14.56 -14.00 -18.10
CA ALA A 606 13.66 -14.64 -17.14
C ALA A 606 12.60 -15.52 -17.82
N CYS A 607 12.12 -15.13 -19.00
CA CYS A 607 11.14 -15.90 -19.76
C CYS A 607 11.69 -17.19 -20.36
N GLY A 608 12.95 -17.57 -20.15
CA GLY A 608 13.52 -18.79 -20.75
C GLY A 608 14.06 -18.58 -22.17
N LEU A 609 14.08 -17.33 -22.66
CA LEU A 609 14.61 -17.01 -23.98
C LEU A 609 16.14 -17.15 -23.98
N GLU A 610 16.66 -18.02 -24.83
CA GLU A 610 18.10 -18.30 -24.97
C GLU A 610 18.54 -18.12 -26.43
N GLY A 611 19.76 -17.63 -26.65
CA GLY A 611 20.37 -17.51 -27.99
C GLY A 611 19.74 -16.47 -28.93
N HIS A 612 18.79 -15.65 -28.45
CA HIS A 612 18.16 -14.63 -29.29
C HIS A 612 19.06 -13.39 -29.47
N SER A 613 19.16 -12.90 -30.70
CA SER A 613 20.01 -11.74 -31.09
C SER A 613 19.77 -10.44 -30.31
N ILE A 614 18.65 -10.33 -29.58
CA ILE A 614 18.39 -9.20 -28.67
C ILE A 614 19.45 -9.06 -27.58
N PHE A 615 20.02 -10.16 -27.11
CA PHE A 615 21.03 -10.12 -26.05
C PHE A 615 22.34 -9.52 -26.56
N ASP A 616 22.72 -9.81 -27.80
CA ASP A 616 23.89 -9.22 -28.46
C ASP A 616 23.70 -7.72 -28.69
N VAL A 617 22.51 -7.33 -29.19
CA VAL A 617 22.12 -5.92 -29.36
C VAL A 617 22.15 -5.18 -28.01
N GLY A 618 21.60 -5.82 -26.98
CA GLY A 618 21.60 -5.29 -25.62
C GLY A 618 23.01 -5.12 -25.04
N ALA A 619 23.91 -6.07 -25.31
CA ALA A 619 25.33 -6.00 -24.93
C ALA A 619 26.00 -4.76 -25.55
N SER A 620 25.88 -4.61 -26.87
CA SER A 620 26.44 -3.47 -27.61
C SER A 620 25.96 -2.13 -27.07
N ILE A 621 24.65 -2.00 -26.80
CA ILE A 621 24.06 -0.76 -26.25
C ILE A 621 24.58 -0.46 -24.83
N LEU A 622 24.79 -1.48 -24.01
CA LEU A 622 25.31 -1.30 -22.65
C LEU A 622 26.80 -0.92 -22.67
N ASP A 623 27.58 -1.54 -23.56
CA ASP A 623 28.99 -1.21 -23.78
C ASP A 623 29.17 0.22 -24.29
N GLU A 624 28.35 0.65 -25.27
CA GLU A 624 28.31 2.05 -25.75
C GLU A 624 27.99 3.05 -24.62
N LYS A 625 27.20 2.64 -23.63
CA LYS A 625 26.87 3.43 -22.44
C LYS A 625 27.93 3.38 -21.33
N GLY A 626 29.11 2.83 -21.62
CA GLY A 626 30.23 2.78 -20.69
C GLY A 626 30.07 1.72 -19.60
N VAL A 627 29.19 0.73 -19.80
CA VAL A 627 29.03 -0.41 -18.90
C VAL A 627 29.49 -1.65 -19.62
N ALA A 628 30.72 -2.10 -19.33
CA ALA A 628 31.20 -3.40 -19.78
C ALA A 628 30.24 -4.49 -19.30
N ALA A 629 29.44 -5.01 -20.22
CA ALA A 629 28.33 -5.88 -19.90
C ALA A 629 28.60 -7.26 -20.49
N ALA A 630 28.98 -8.22 -19.63
CA ALA A 630 29.01 -9.64 -20.00
C ALA A 630 27.56 -10.16 -20.18
N MET A 631 26.87 -9.73 -21.24
CA MET A 631 25.49 -10.08 -21.57
C MET A 631 25.37 -11.38 -22.37
N ASP A 632 26.47 -11.83 -22.97
CA ASP A 632 26.76 -13.17 -23.46
C ASP A 632 26.54 -14.26 -22.37
N THR A 633 26.41 -13.86 -21.10
CA THR A 633 26.05 -14.75 -19.97
C THR A 633 24.64 -14.52 -19.40
N LEU A 634 23.87 -13.56 -19.94
CA LEU A 634 22.52 -13.24 -19.46
C LEU A 634 21.50 -14.21 -20.03
N THR A 635 21.43 -15.39 -19.43
CA THR A 635 20.42 -16.40 -19.74
C THR A 635 19.36 -16.46 -18.63
N PHE A 636 18.33 -17.28 -18.82
CA PHE A 636 17.41 -17.59 -17.72
C PHE A 636 18.14 -18.17 -16.50
N GLU A 637 19.30 -18.79 -16.73
CA GLU A 637 20.14 -19.30 -15.67
C GLU A 637 20.65 -18.15 -14.79
N SER A 638 20.86 -16.92 -15.27
CA SER A 638 21.46 -15.86 -14.45
C SER A 638 20.66 -15.55 -13.15
N PRO A 639 21.34 -15.33 -11.99
CA PRO A 639 20.66 -14.89 -10.76
C PRO A 639 19.83 -13.62 -10.93
N ARG A 640 20.19 -12.78 -11.91
CA ARG A 640 19.49 -11.52 -12.22
C ARG A 640 18.17 -11.76 -12.95
N SER A 641 18.09 -12.80 -13.77
CA SER A 641 16.86 -13.20 -14.46
C SER A 641 15.84 -13.79 -13.47
N LEU A 642 16.29 -14.71 -12.62
CA LEU A 642 15.46 -15.32 -11.57
C LEU A 642 14.88 -14.31 -10.56
N ILE A 643 15.55 -13.17 -10.40
CA ILE A 643 15.12 -12.04 -9.56
C ILE A 643 13.75 -11.50 -9.95
N TRP A 644 13.36 -11.60 -11.22
CA TRP A 644 12.11 -11.04 -11.70
C TRP A 644 10.92 -11.88 -11.23
N PHE A 645 11.04 -13.20 -11.25
CA PHE A 645 10.05 -14.09 -10.62
C PHE A 645 9.95 -13.84 -9.13
N PHE A 646 11.07 -13.69 -8.45
CA PHE A 646 11.10 -13.35 -7.02
C PHE A 646 10.42 -12.00 -6.71
N ARG A 647 10.71 -10.95 -7.49
CA ARG A 647 10.06 -9.64 -7.34
C ARG A 647 8.55 -9.73 -7.52
N GLN A 648 8.08 -10.60 -8.41
CA GLN A 648 6.65 -10.83 -8.59
C GLN A 648 6.03 -11.64 -7.45
N SER A 649 6.69 -12.71 -6.99
CA SER A 649 6.20 -13.53 -5.87
C SER A 649 5.92 -12.66 -4.64
N ARG A 650 6.76 -11.65 -4.40
CA ARG A 650 6.56 -10.64 -3.33
C ARG A 650 5.46 -9.60 -3.60
N ARG A 651 5.22 -9.23 -4.86
CA ARG A 651 4.28 -8.16 -5.24
C ARG A 651 2.83 -8.61 -5.32
N THR A 652 2.59 -9.91 -5.50
CA THR A 652 1.22 -10.45 -5.55
C THR A 652 0.46 -10.15 -4.26
N ARG A 653 -0.41 -9.13 -4.27
CA ARG A 653 -1.38 -8.79 -3.20
C ARG A 653 -2.29 -9.97 -2.83
N GLU A 654 -2.35 -10.96 -3.71
CA GLU A 654 -2.97 -12.27 -3.56
C GLU A 654 -2.37 -13.14 -2.46
N VAL A 655 -1.22 -12.82 -1.82
CA VAL A 655 -0.75 -13.71 -0.75
C VAL A 655 -1.82 -13.87 0.33
N LYS A 656 -2.60 -12.82 0.68
CA LYS A 656 -3.76 -12.94 1.61
C LYS A 656 -4.90 -13.84 1.12
N LYS A 657 -5.19 -13.88 -0.19
CA LYS A 657 -6.26 -14.70 -0.79
C LYS A 657 -5.82 -16.13 -1.04
N ILE A 658 -4.59 -16.35 -1.51
CA ILE A 658 -3.91 -17.66 -1.55
C ILE A 658 -3.79 -18.22 -0.12
N ARG A 659 -3.53 -17.39 0.89
CA ARG A 659 -3.50 -17.77 2.32
C ARG A 659 -4.87 -18.21 2.85
N GLN A 660 -5.96 -17.49 2.54
CA GLN A 660 -7.31 -17.89 2.95
C GLN A 660 -7.80 -19.13 2.18
N LYS A 661 -7.47 -19.24 0.88
CA LYS A 661 -7.72 -20.43 0.05
C LYS A 661 -6.88 -21.62 0.53
N GLY A 662 -5.64 -21.42 0.97
CA GLY A 662 -4.74 -22.43 1.52
C GLY A 662 -5.17 -22.93 2.90
N ILE A 663 -5.66 -22.06 3.79
CA ILE A 663 -6.26 -22.46 5.07
C ILE A 663 -7.58 -23.22 4.84
N LYS A 664 -8.42 -22.76 3.89
CA LYS A 664 -9.61 -23.53 3.47
C LYS A 664 -9.23 -24.85 2.82
N ALA A 665 -8.26 -24.89 1.92
CA ALA A 665 -7.78 -26.12 1.26
C ALA A 665 -7.19 -27.09 2.28
N TRP A 666 -6.39 -26.63 3.23
CA TRP A 666 -5.88 -27.43 4.36
C TRP A 666 -7.01 -28.00 5.22
N ALA A 667 -8.11 -27.24 5.42
CA ALA A 667 -9.30 -27.71 6.12
C ALA A 667 -10.20 -28.65 5.28
N THR A 668 -10.15 -28.58 3.95
CA THR A 668 -11.03 -29.35 3.04
C THR A 668 -10.34 -30.59 2.44
N MET A 669 -9.01 -30.59 2.31
CA MET A 669 -8.20 -31.70 1.76
C MET A 669 -7.78 -32.74 2.80
N LYS A 670 -8.02 -32.47 4.10
CA LYS A 670 -7.85 -33.48 5.16
C LYS A 670 -8.75 -34.69 4.86
N GLY A 671 -8.14 -35.79 4.41
CA GLY A 671 -8.81 -37.08 4.28
C GLY A 671 -8.74 -37.74 2.89
N HIS A 672 -8.18 -37.09 1.86
CA HIS A 672 -7.96 -37.76 0.57
C HIS A 672 -6.65 -38.56 0.54
N ILE A 673 -6.56 -39.60 1.36
CA ILE A 673 -5.53 -40.63 1.20
C ILE A 673 -6.02 -41.65 0.19
N VAL A 674 -5.76 -41.48 -1.12
CA VAL A 674 -5.79 -42.60 -2.08
C VAL A 674 -4.85 -42.40 -3.28
N LYS A 675 -3.85 -43.30 -3.38
CA LYS A 675 -3.09 -43.82 -4.55
C LYS A 675 -2.19 -42.88 -5.36
N ARG A 676 -0.88 -43.19 -5.36
CA ARG A 676 0.20 -42.93 -6.37
C ARG A 676 0.24 -41.58 -7.13
N GLU A 677 -0.63 -40.63 -6.86
CA GLU A 677 -0.78 -39.37 -7.57
C GLU A 677 -0.91 -38.21 -6.58
N VAL A 678 -0.16 -37.13 -6.82
CA VAL A 678 -0.27 -35.87 -6.08
C VAL A 678 -0.39 -34.73 -7.08
N GLY A 679 -1.46 -33.94 -6.97
CA GLY A 679 -1.70 -32.81 -7.89
C GLY A 679 -1.71 -33.23 -9.37
N GLY A 680 -2.23 -34.44 -9.66
CA GLY A 680 -2.29 -35.05 -11.00
C GLY A 680 -0.99 -35.71 -11.47
N MET A 681 0.06 -35.78 -10.65
CA MET A 681 1.35 -36.38 -11.03
C MET A 681 1.46 -37.84 -10.57
N LYS A 682 1.52 -38.79 -11.52
CA LYS A 682 1.83 -40.21 -11.23
C LYS A 682 3.26 -40.38 -10.71
N MET A 683 3.39 -40.96 -9.53
CA MET A 683 4.67 -41.45 -9.00
C MET A 683 5.16 -42.61 -9.86
N GLY A 684 6.20 -42.35 -10.68
CA GLY A 684 6.76 -43.30 -11.66
C GLY A 684 6.93 -42.75 -13.10
N GLY A 685 7.14 -41.44 -13.25
CA GLY A 685 7.32 -40.77 -14.56
C GLY A 685 8.59 -39.91 -14.63
N TRP A 686 9.58 -40.24 -13.81
CA TRP A 686 10.90 -39.61 -13.83
C TRP A 686 11.77 -40.34 -14.85
N VAL A 687 12.56 -39.60 -15.62
CA VAL A 687 13.49 -40.22 -16.59
C VAL A 687 14.48 -41.15 -15.87
N TYR A 688 14.80 -40.84 -14.61
CA TYR A 688 15.69 -41.62 -13.76
C TYR A 688 15.10 -41.78 -12.36
N GLU A 689 14.27 -42.80 -12.15
CA GLU A 689 13.46 -42.98 -10.93
C GLU A 689 14.25 -43.24 -9.64
N SER A 690 15.52 -43.65 -9.74
CA SER A 690 16.39 -43.97 -8.59
C SER A 690 17.37 -42.85 -8.22
N ARG A 691 17.37 -41.73 -8.96
CA ARG A 691 18.26 -40.60 -8.63
C ARG A 691 17.94 -40.04 -7.24
N PRO A 692 18.95 -39.51 -6.52
CA PRO A 692 18.67 -38.78 -5.30
C PRO A 692 17.72 -37.59 -5.57
N LEU A 693 16.80 -37.33 -4.65
CA LEU A 693 15.75 -36.33 -4.77
C LEU A 693 16.01 -35.14 -3.83
N ILE A 694 15.87 -33.93 -4.39
CA ILE A 694 15.81 -32.67 -3.64
C ILE A 694 14.37 -32.19 -3.65
N ILE A 695 13.85 -31.85 -2.48
CA ILE A 695 12.47 -31.39 -2.31
C ILE A 695 12.50 -29.95 -1.80
N ASP A 696 11.70 -29.06 -2.37
CA ASP A 696 11.51 -27.70 -1.89
C ASP A 696 10.04 -27.49 -1.52
N ILE A 697 9.77 -27.39 -0.21
CA ILE A 697 8.40 -27.25 0.33
C ILE A 697 8.08 -25.77 0.52
N GLY A 698 7.02 -25.31 -0.12
CA GLY A 698 6.71 -23.89 -0.24
C GLY A 698 7.57 -23.20 -1.30
N CYS A 699 7.86 -23.92 -2.39
CA CYS A 699 8.81 -23.48 -3.42
C CYS A 699 8.38 -22.22 -4.21
N GLY A 700 7.15 -21.74 -4.03
CA GLY A 700 6.60 -20.58 -4.73
C GLY A 700 6.61 -20.78 -6.24
N MET A 701 7.40 -19.96 -6.95
CA MET A 701 7.59 -20.06 -8.40
C MET A 701 8.73 -21.02 -8.80
N GLY A 702 9.34 -21.72 -7.83
CA GLY A 702 10.39 -22.71 -8.06
C GLY A 702 11.80 -22.14 -8.20
N VAL A 703 12.02 -20.89 -7.79
CA VAL A 703 13.28 -20.14 -8.02
C VAL A 703 14.50 -20.92 -7.51
N SER A 704 14.41 -21.51 -6.32
CA SER A 704 15.51 -22.29 -5.73
C SER A 704 15.84 -23.53 -6.54
N LEU A 705 14.84 -24.33 -6.92
CA LEU A 705 15.05 -25.55 -7.71
C LEU A 705 15.56 -25.24 -9.12
N LEU A 706 15.03 -24.18 -9.74
CA LEU A 706 15.48 -23.68 -11.04
C LEU A 706 16.92 -23.18 -11.00
N GLY A 707 17.34 -22.60 -9.86
CA GLY A 707 18.71 -22.19 -9.59
C GLY A 707 19.65 -23.38 -9.38
N LEU A 708 19.25 -24.37 -8.58
CA LEU A 708 20.04 -25.59 -8.34
C LEU A 708 20.26 -26.38 -9.62
N ASP A 709 19.24 -26.46 -10.48
CA ASP A 709 19.29 -27.24 -11.72
C ASP A 709 20.35 -26.77 -12.72
N ARG A 710 20.88 -25.55 -12.54
CA ARG A 710 21.98 -24.98 -13.32
C ARG A 710 23.35 -25.53 -12.96
N ASP A 711 23.53 -25.91 -11.70
CA ASP A 711 24.82 -26.35 -11.21
C ASP A 711 25.02 -27.80 -11.63
N GLU A 712 26.13 -28.10 -12.31
CA GLU A 712 26.45 -29.46 -12.75
C GLU A 712 26.48 -30.43 -11.58
N LYS A 713 26.89 -29.96 -10.40
CA LYS A 713 26.88 -30.74 -9.16
C LYS A 713 25.48 -31.28 -8.82
N TRP A 714 24.42 -30.53 -9.13
CA TRP A 714 23.04 -30.88 -8.79
C TRP A 714 22.25 -31.45 -9.99
N ARG A 715 22.84 -31.56 -11.19
CA ARG A 715 22.17 -32.15 -12.37
C ARG A 715 21.87 -33.65 -12.20
N GLY A 716 22.62 -34.34 -11.36
CA GLY A 716 22.41 -35.75 -11.00
C GLY A 716 21.20 -36.00 -10.09
N TYR A 717 20.49 -34.96 -9.67
CA TYR A 717 19.37 -35.05 -8.73
C TYR A 717 18.03 -34.79 -9.43
N ASN A 718 17.03 -35.59 -9.06
CA ASN A 718 15.63 -35.22 -9.30
C ASN A 718 15.25 -34.09 -8.34
N LYS A 719 14.32 -33.22 -8.77
CA LYS A 719 13.93 -32.02 -8.03
C LYS A 719 12.42 -31.89 -8.01
N LEU A 720 11.83 -31.78 -6.83
CA LEU A 720 10.40 -31.65 -6.63
C LEU A 720 10.06 -30.38 -5.85
N GLY A 721 9.38 -29.45 -6.50
CA GLY A 721 8.80 -28.29 -5.86
C GLY A 721 7.35 -28.56 -5.45
N VAL A 722 7.03 -28.29 -4.19
CA VAL A 722 5.67 -28.44 -3.65
C VAL A 722 5.19 -27.08 -3.20
N ASP A 723 4.03 -26.64 -3.66
CA ASP A 723 3.41 -25.40 -3.20
C ASP A 723 1.87 -25.49 -3.28
N LEU A 724 1.17 -24.62 -2.55
CA LEU A 724 -0.29 -24.47 -2.66
C LEU A 724 -0.69 -23.43 -3.72
N SER A 725 0.26 -22.67 -4.24
CA SER A 725 0.07 -21.66 -5.27
C SER A 725 -0.02 -22.33 -6.64
N ARG A 726 -1.24 -22.51 -7.16
CA ARG A 726 -1.51 -22.91 -8.55
C ARG A 726 -0.68 -22.11 -9.54
N ARG A 727 -0.60 -20.79 -9.33
CA ARG A 727 0.19 -19.87 -10.14
C ARG A 727 1.68 -20.18 -10.10
N GLY A 728 2.23 -20.36 -8.90
CA GLY A 728 3.66 -20.68 -8.73
C GLY A 728 4.04 -22.00 -9.38
N VAL A 729 3.19 -23.03 -9.18
CA VAL A 729 3.36 -24.37 -9.77
C VAL A 729 3.28 -24.32 -11.29
N ARG A 730 2.29 -23.62 -11.88
CA ARG A 730 2.18 -23.47 -13.34
C ARG A 730 3.38 -22.76 -13.95
N ILE A 731 3.89 -21.70 -13.31
CA ILE A 731 5.11 -21.01 -13.77
C ILE A 731 6.31 -21.97 -13.75
N GLY A 732 6.53 -22.67 -12.63
CA GLY A 732 7.62 -23.66 -12.51
C GLY A 732 7.52 -24.76 -13.56
N ARG A 733 6.31 -25.29 -13.81
CA ARG A 733 6.03 -26.30 -14.86
C ARG A 733 6.31 -25.75 -16.26
N GLY A 734 5.78 -24.58 -16.60
CA GLY A 734 5.98 -23.95 -17.90
C GLY A 734 7.46 -23.69 -18.19
N ILE A 735 8.21 -23.21 -17.20
CA ILE A 735 9.66 -23.04 -17.29
C ILE A 735 10.38 -24.39 -17.45
N ALA A 736 10.09 -25.39 -16.62
CA ALA A 736 10.72 -26.70 -16.70
C ALA A 736 10.47 -27.37 -18.05
N LYS A 737 9.25 -27.25 -18.58
CA LYS A 737 8.87 -27.77 -19.90
C LYS A 737 9.61 -27.06 -21.04
N ARG A 738 9.67 -25.72 -21.02
CA ARG A 738 10.43 -24.95 -22.03
C ARG A 738 11.91 -25.34 -22.07
N ARG A 739 12.47 -25.76 -20.94
CA ARG A 739 13.84 -26.29 -20.84
C ARG A 739 13.99 -27.78 -21.19
N GLY A 740 12.90 -28.50 -21.47
CA GLY A 740 12.93 -29.96 -21.61
C GLY A 740 13.35 -30.69 -20.33
N ARG A 741 13.15 -30.06 -19.15
CA ARG A 741 13.59 -30.57 -17.84
C ARG A 741 12.46 -31.20 -17.04
N GLU A 742 11.25 -31.27 -17.59
CA GLU A 742 10.08 -31.83 -16.90
C GLU A 742 10.28 -33.26 -16.40
N GLY A 743 11.17 -34.03 -17.01
CA GLY A 743 11.53 -35.38 -16.57
C GLY A 743 12.35 -35.48 -15.27
N VAL A 744 12.99 -34.38 -14.83
CA VAL A 744 13.91 -34.32 -13.68
C VAL A 744 13.67 -33.11 -12.75
N LEU A 745 12.86 -32.14 -13.17
CA LEU A 745 12.40 -31.00 -12.39
C LEU A 745 10.88 -30.91 -12.49
N ARG A 746 10.19 -31.17 -11.38
CA ARG A 746 8.72 -31.25 -11.30
C ARG A 746 8.20 -30.28 -10.24
N PHE A 747 6.98 -29.79 -10.48
CA PHE A 747 6.26 -28.93 -9.54
C PHE A 747 4.84 -29.47 -9.33
N VAL A 748 4.36 -29.50 -8.09
CA VAL A 748 3.04 -30.01 -7.73
C VAL A 748 2.27 -29.02 -6.86
N GLU A 749 0.99 -28.87 -7.18
CA GLU A 749 0.04 -28.11 -6.37
C GLU A 749 -0.57 -29.05 -5.33
N ALA A 750 -0.05 -29.01 -4.09
CA ALA A 750 -0.48 -29.89 -3.02
C ALA A 750 -0.08 -29.37 -1.64
N PRO A 751 -0.78 -29.76 -0.57
CA PRO A 751 -0.27 -29.65 0.79
C PRO A 751 1.07 -30.38 0.91
N GLY A 752 2.00 -29.80 1.68
CA GLY A 752 3.34 -30.38 1.89
C GLY A 752 3.26 -31.79 2.44
N GLU A 753 2.40 -32.02 3.46
CA GLU A 753 2.20 -33.33 4.05
C GLU A 753 1.71 -34.39 3.05
N ASP A 754 0.73 -34.05 2.22
CA ASP A 754 0.15 -34.98 1.23
C ASP A 754 1.17 -35.32 0.13
N ALA A 755 1.99 -34.34 -0.28
CA ALA A 755 3.08 -34.57 -1.21
C ALA A 755 4.09 -35.56 -0.62
N LEU A 756 4.52 -35.38 0.63
CA LEU A 756 5.46 -36.28 1.30
C LEU A 756 4.87 -37.69 1.48
N ASP A 757 3.59 -37.82 1.85
CA ASP A 757 2.92 -39.13 2.02
C ASP A 757 2.94 -39.97 0.73
N SER A 758 2.98 -39.33 -0.44
CA SER A 758 3.11 -40.00 -1.74
C SER A 758 4.55 -40.43 -2.08
N LEU A 759 5.55 -39.77 -1.50
CA LEU A 759 6.96 -40.02 -1.75
C LEU A 759 7.49 -41.27 -1.07
N LYS A 760 6.71 -41.91 -0.19
CA LYS A 760 7.06 -43.23 0.37
C LYS A 760 7.28 -44.34 -0.68
N TYR A 761 6.82 -44.11 -1.91
CA TYR A 761 7.00 -45.01 -3.05
C TYR A 761 8.13 -44.58 -4.00
N TYR A 762 8.83 -43.48 -3.71
CA TYR A 762 9.97 -43.04 -4.49
C TYR A 762 11.14 -44.02 -4.31
N LYS A 763 11.78 -44.42 -5.40
CA LYS A 763 12.79 -45.50 -5.39
C LYS A 763 14.20 -45.00 -5.02
N GLY A 764 14.47 -43.71 -5.24
CA GLY A 764 15.76 -43.09 -4.94
C GLY A 764 15.85 -42.57 -3.51
N GLU A 765 17.06 -42.16 -3.11
CA GLU A 765 17.30 -41.50 -1.83
C GLU A 765 16.67 -40.09 -1.79
N ILE A 766 16.15 -39.66 -0.65
CA ILE A 766 15.75 -38.27 -0.43
C ILE A 766 16.92 -37.53 0.23
N ALA A 767 17.74 -36.87 -0.60
CA ALA A 767 19.00 -36.29 -0.18
C ALA A 767 18.81 -35.08 0.75
N VAL A 768 17.94 -34.14 0.34
CA VAL A 768 17.69 -32.88 1.06
C VAL A 768 16.23 -32.46 0.92
N VAL A 769 15.61 -32.11 2.04
CA VAL A 769 14.35 -31.35 2.08
C VAL A 769 14.65 -29.90 2.46
N MET A 770 14.33 -28.99 1.56
CA MET A 770 14.49 -27.55 1.72
C MET A 770 13.20 -26.96 2.28
N ILE A 771 13.35 -26.22 3.38
CA ILE A 771 12.28 -25.48 4.06
C ILE A 771 12.68 -24.01 4.02
N GLN A 772 12.10 -23.26 3.09
CA GLN A 772 12.52 -21.89 2.80
C GLN A 772 11.35 -20.92 2.87
N PHE A 773 11.40 -20.02 3.84
CA PHE A 773 10.33 -19.05 4.02
C PHE A 773 10.90 -17.64 4.18
N PRO A 774 10.87 -16.80 3.13
CA PRO A 774 11.34 -15.42 3.20
C PRO A 774 10.36 -14.51 3.98
N THR A 775 9.25 -15.03 4.52
CA THR A 775 8.35 -14.30 5.40
C THR A 775 7.60 -15.28 6.33
N PRO A 776 7.69 -15.15 7.67
CA PRO A 776 6.94 -16.01 8.59
C PRO A 776 5.43 -15.89 8.43
N TYR A 777 4.72 -17.00 8.69
CA TYR A 777 3.27 -17.02 8.70
C TYR A 777 2.68 -17.88 9.82
N SER A 778 1.75 -17.29 10.58
CA SER A 778 0.88 -18.02 11.53
C SER A 778 -0.37 -18.51 10.82
N LEU A 779 -0.71 -19.80 10.96
CA LEU A 779 -1.89 -20.44 10.37
C LEU A 779 -3.21 -19.99 11.00
N LEU A 780 -3.18 -19.52 12.25
CA LEU A 780 -4.39 -19.15 13.01
C LEU A 780 -4.73 -17.65 12.97
N ASN A 781 -3.71 -16.78 13.01
CA ASN A 781 -3.92 -15.34 13.26
C ASN A 781 -3.76 -14.45 12.01
N GLY A 782 -3.56 -15.03 10.83
CA GLY A 782 -3.67 -14.31 9.56
C GLY A 782 -2.66 -13.16 9.36
N GLY A 783 -1.47 -13.23 9.97
CA GLY A 783 -0.49 -12.13 10.01
C GLY A 783 0.96 -12.53 9.72
N ASN A 784 1.73 -11.59 9.15
CA ASN A 784 3.16 -11.73 8.81
C ASN A 784 4.12 -11.35 9.96
N SER A 785 3.69 -11.44 11.22
CA SER A 785 4.39 -10.71 12.28
C SER A 785 4.60 -11.42 13.61
N GLN A 786 4.06 -12.62 13.82
CA GLN A 786 4.12 -13.27 15.13
C GLN A 786 4.44 -14.77 14.99
N LEU A 787 5.51 -15.21 15.66
CA LEU A 787 5.68 -16.62 16.02
C LEU A 787 4.47 -17.08 16.84
N PRO A 788 4.06 -18.35 16.73
CA PRO A 788 2.93 -18.88 17.48
C PRO A 788 3.13 -18.70 19.00
N GLU A 789 2.05 -18.40 19.72
CA GLU A 789 2.07 -18.20 21.18
C GLU A 789 2.13 -19.53 21.97
N GLU A 790 1.79 -20.64 21.33
CA GLU A 790 1.77 -21.99 21.93
C GLU A 790 2.51 -23.01 21.06
N ASP A 791 3.00 -24.08 21.70
CA ASP A 791 3.52 -25.27 21.03
C ASP A 791 2.37 -26.07 20.39
N GLY A 792 2.02 -25.71 19.14
CA GLY A 792 1.02 -26.41 18.35
C GLY A 792 1.21 -26.24 16.84
N ASP A 793 0.37 -26.93 16.05
CA ASP A 793 0.35 -26.91 14.57
C ASP A 793 -0.23 -25.58 13.99
N SER A 794 -0.02 -24.46 14.69
CA SER A 794 -0.49 -23.13 14.31
C SER A 794 0.52 -22.34 13.46
N PHE A 795 1.56 -23.04 12.98
CA PHE A 795 2.67 -22.49 12.20
C PHE A 795 2.92 -23.32 10.95
N MET A 796 3.45 -22.68 9.90
CA MET A 796 3.64 -23.28 8.57
C MET A 796 4.54 -24.54 8.53
N VAL A 797 5.44 -24.69 9.51
CA VAL A 797 6.19 -25.93 9.75
C VAL A 797 5.56 -26.61 10.96
N THR A 798 4.69 -27.59 10.68
CA THR A 798 3.97 -28.37 11.70
C THR A 798 4.84 -29.52 12.22
N GLN A 799 4.49 -30.07 13.39
CA GLN A 799 5.15 -31.29 13.87
C GLN A 799 4.82 -32.48 12.94
N GLY A 800 3.61 -32.48 12.37
CA GLY A 800 3.19 -33.48 11.38
C GLY A 800 4.05 -33.47 10.12
N LEU A 801 4.41 -32.29 9.62
CA LEU A 801 5.32 -32.14 8.48
C LEU A 801 6.72 -32.68 8.81
N ALA A 802 7.30 -32.27 9.95
CA ALA A 802 8.62 -32.73 10.37
C ALA A 802 8.68 -34.26 10.57
N ARG A 803 7.61 -34.85 11.11
CA ARG A 803 7.47 -36.31 11.24
C ARG A 803 7.46 -37.00 9.88
N ARG A 804 6.66 -36.53 8.93
CA ARG A 804 6.61 -37.10 7.56
C ARG A 804 7.94 -37.01 6.84
N VAL A 805 8.66 -35.89 6.98
CA VAL A 805 10.02 -35.73 6.43
C VAL A 805 10.98 -36.79 7.00
N LYS A 806 10.83 -37.18 8.28
CA LYS A 806 11.57 -38.31 8.87
C LYS A 806 11.11 -39.66 8.32
N GLU A 807 9.80 -39.87 8.21
CA GLU A 807 9.19 -41.13 7.76
C GLU A 807 9.56 -41.48 6.31
N ILE A 808 9.63 -40.49 5.42
CA ILE A 808 10.12 -40.68 4.04
C ILE A 808 11.63 -40.89 3.96
N GLY A 809 12.34 -40.79 5.09
CA GLY A 809 13.76 -41.08 5.18
C GLY A 809 14.67 -40.00 4.60
N ALA A 810 14.28 -38.72 4.67
CA ALA A 810 15.17 -37.65 4.23
C ALA A 810 16.49 -37.62 5.02
N ASN A 811 17.61 -37.55 4.33
CA ASN A 811 18.93 -37.54 4.96
C ASN A 811 19.22 -36.18 5.61
N HIS A 812 18.86 -35.10 4.91
CA HIS A 812 19.09 -33.75 5.39
C HIS A 812 17.84 -32.88 5.29
N VAL A 813 17.76 -31.90 6.19
CA VAL A 813 16.81 -30.80 6.13
C VAL A 813 17.57 -29.49 6.15
N LEU A 814 17.39 -28.69 5.10
CA LEU A 814 17.94 -27.35 5.00
C LEU A 814 16.86 -26.33 5.35
N ILE A 815 17.07 -25.60 6.45
CA ILE A 815 16.19 -24.52 6.88
C ILE A 815 16.83 -23.19 6.49
N GLN A 816 16.09 -22.34 5.77
CA GLN A 816 16.53 -20.99 5.42
C GLN A 816 15.43 -19.94 5.66
N SER A 817 15.81 -18.82 6.25
CA SER A 817 14.93 -17.68 6.47
C SER A 817 15.75 -16.38 6.52
N ASN A 818 15.16 -15.27 6.08
CA ASN A 818 15.68 -13.93 6.33
C ASN A 818 15.28 -13.38 7.71
N VAL A 819 14.56 -14.19 8.50
CA VAL A 819 14.13 -13.87 9.86
C VAL A 819 14.64 -14.97 10.81
N GLU A 820 15.48 -14.55 11.75
CA GLU A 820 16.23 -15.40 12.70
C GLU A 820 15.32 -16.33 13.53
N ASP A 821 14.31 -15.76 14.18
CA ASP A 821 13.41 -16.44 15.12
C ASP A 821 12.54 -17.52 14.42
N VAL A 822 12.24 -17.32 13.15
CA VAL A 822 11.56 -18.29 12.28
C VAL A 822 12.44 -19.50 11.98
N ALA A 823 13.71 -19.25 11.64
CA ALA A 823 14.64 -20.32 11.36
C ALA A 823 14.83 -21.20 12.60
N LEU A 824 14.99 -20.56 13.77
CA LEU A 824 15.10 -21.24 15.07
C LEU A 824 13.88 -22.12 15.37
N ARG A 825 12.67 -21.59 15.24
CA ARG A 825 11.44 -22.34 15.48
C ARG A 825 11.30 -23.56 14.57
N CYS A 826 11.63 -23.41 13.28
CA CYS A 826 11.63 -24.54 12.35
C CYS A 826 12.67 -25.58 12.79
N CYS A 827 13.87 -25.14 13.17
CA CYS A 827 14.93 -26.01 13.64
C CYS A 827 14.50 -26.82 14.86
N GLU A 828 13.94 -26.18 15.89
CA GLU A 828 13.41 -26.85 17.08
C GLU A 828 12.35 -27.90 16.74
N THR A 829 11.49 -27.60 15.76
CA THR A 829 10.44 -28.54 15.31
C THR A 829 11.03 -29.81 14.70
N PHE A 830 12.07 -29.69 13.88
CA PHE A 830 12.76 -30.84 13.30
C PHE A 830 13.66 -31.58 14.32
N VAL A 831 14.26 -30.86 15.27
CA VAL A 831 15.00 -31.48 16.38
C VAL A 831 14.06 -32.32 17.25
N LYS A 832 12.87 -31.81 17.59
CA LYS A 832 11.82 -32.58 18.28
C LYS A 832 11.37 -33.83 17.48
N ALA A 833 11.46 -33.80 16.15
CA ALA A 833 11.20 -34.96 15.31
C ALA A 833 12.36 -35.98 15.28
N GLY A 834 13.54 -35.66 15.84
CA GLY A 834 14.71 -36.54 15.90
C GLY A 834 15.79 -36.26 14.84
N TYR A 835 15.81 -35.06 14.25
CA TYR A 835 16.95 -34.58 13.48
C TYR A 835 18.01 -33.94 14.40
N VAL A 836 19.27 -33.99 13.99
CA VAL A 836 20.40 -33.43 14.73
C VAL A 836 21.04 -32.30 13.92
N LYS A 837 21.45 -31.24 14.60
CA LYS A 837 22.16 -30.10 13.99
C LYS A 837 23.52 -30.57 13.45
N VAL A 838 23.85 -30.23 12.21
CA VAL A 838 25.17 -30.48 11.63
C VAL A 838 26.12 -29.36 12.07
N ARG A 839 27.27 -29.68 12.66
CA ARG A 839 28.27 -28.66 13.00
C ARG A 839 29.05 -28.23 11.77
N LEU A 840 29.49 -26.97 11.77
CA LEU A 840 30.35 -26.43 10.71
C LEU A 840 31.63 -27.28 10.62
N GLY A 841 31.91 -27.82 9.43
CA GLY A 841 33.10 -28.65 9.16
C GLY A 841 32.95 -30.17 9.34
N GLU A 842 31.84 -30.68 9.90
CA GLU A 842 31.66 -32.12 10.14
C GLU A 842 31.31 -32.95 8.87
N GLU A 843 30.79 -32.32 7.82
CA GLU A 843 30.53 -32.97 6.53
C GLU A 843 31.40 -32.36 5.42
N GLY A 844 32.61 -32.90 5.30
CA GLY A 844 33.71 -32.35 4.50
C GLY A 844 33.57 -32.32 2.97
N VAL A 845 32.40 -32.56 2.34
CA VAL A 845 32.35 -32.70 0.86
C VAL A 845 31.14 -32.04 0.16
N LEU A 846 30.05 -31.68 0.85
CA LEU A 846 28.90 -31.07 0.16
C LEU A 846 28.91 -29.53 0.09
N PHE A 847 29.69 -28.83 0.92
CA PHE A 847 29.45 -27.40 1.20
C PHE A 847 30.72 -26.54 1.43
N GLN A 848 31.73 -26.63 0.56
CA GLN A 848 32.86 -25.68 0.62
C GLN A 848 32.51 -24.35 -0.06
N GLY A 849 32.57 -23.27 0.71
CA GLY A 849 32.53 -21.91 0.17
C GLY A 849 32.48 -20.89 1.29
N GLY A 850 33.64 -20.58 1.89
CA GLY A 850 33.82 -19.48 2.83
C GLY A 850 35.03 -19.68 3.74
N ASP A 851 35.91 -18.69 3.81
CA ASP A 851 37.16 -18.67 4.59
C ASP A 851 36.84 -18.61 6.10
N ASP A 852 37.39 -19.57 6.87
CA ASP A 852 37.17 -19.74 8.32
C ASP A 852 37.56 -18.50 9.14
N GLN A 853 38.43 -17.64 8.59
CA GLN A 853 38.89 -16.42 9.23
C GLN A 853 37.80 -15.31 9.23
N ALA A 854 37.02 -15.19 8.15
CA ALA A 854 35.95 -14.19 8.03
C ALA A 854 34.75 -14.53 8.93
N LEU A 855 34.52 -15.83 9.18
CA LEU A 855 33.44 -16.35 10.04
C LEU A 855 33.62 -15.95 11.52
N LYS A 856 34.87 -15.81 11.99
CA LYS A 856 35.19 -15.39 13.36
C LYS A 856 35.04 -13.89 13.60
N GLU A 857 35.18 -13.07 12.56
CA GLU A 857 35.04 -11.61 12.67
C GLU A 857 33.58 -11.15 12.58
N ILE A 858 32.75 -11.79 11.75
CA ILE A 858 31.31 -11.47 11.61
C ILE A 858 30.54 -11.78 12.89
N ALA A 859 30.92 -12.83 13.63
CA ALA A 859 30.28 -13.21 14.90
C ALA A 859 30.46 -12.17 16.04
N LYS A 860 31.36 -11.20 15.89
CA LYS A 860 31.62 -10.17 16.91
C LYS A 860 30.67 -8.96 16.84
N GLU A 861 29.88 -8.82 15.77
CA GLU A 861 29.04 -7.64 15.57
C GLU A 861 27.60 -7.98 15.12
N GLU A 862 26.78 -8.60 15.98
CA GLU A 862 25.33 -8.58 15.78
C GLU A 862 24.56 -8.16 17.04
N ARG A 863 23.78 -7.08 16.92
CA ARG A 863 22.84 -6.62 17.95
C ARG A 863 21.57 -7.46 17.89
N ALA A 864 21.23 -8.13 18.99
CA ALA A 864 19.95 -8.81 19.15
C ALA A 864 18.77 -7.88 18.82
N THR A 865 18.02 -8.24 17.77
CA THR A 865 16.83 -7.47 17.35
C THR A 865 15.78 -7.44 18.47
N THR A 866 14.90 -6.43 18.48
CA THR A 866 13.78 -6.37 19.45
C THR A 866 12.90 -7.62 19.40
N ARG A 867 12.85 -8.30 18.25
CA ARG A 867 12.11 -9.54 18.05
C ARG A 867 12.83 -10.75 18.69
N ASN A 868 14.15 -10.85 18.53
CA ASN A 868 14.97 -11.85 19.21
C ASN A 868 14.88 -11.72 20.75
N ARG A 869 14.92 -10.49 21.29
CA ARG A 869 14.65 -10.25 22.72
C ARG A 869 13.26 -10.73 23.17
N ARG A 870 12.21 -10.46 22.40
CA ARG A 870 10.85 -10.94 22.69
C ARG A 870 10.67 -12.46 22.56
N TRP A 871 11.54 -13.14 21.80
CA TRP A 871 11.58 -14.59 21.67
C TRP A 871 12.25 -15.21 22.90
N LEU A 872 13.39 -14.65 23.32
CA LEU A 872 14.08 -15.02 24.56
C LEU A 872 13.22 -14.79 25.80
N GLU A 873 12.53 -13.65 25.89
CA GLU A 873 11.58 -13.33 26.97
C GLU A 873 10.42 -14.33 27.07
N ARG A 874 10.16 -15.09 26.00
CA ARG A 874 9.11 -16.12 25.93
C ARG A 874 9.65 -17.55 26.04
N GLY A 875 10.90 -17.72 26.46
CA GLY A 875 11.53 -19.03 26.67
C GLY A 875 12.09 -19.67 25.39
N GLY A 876 12.20 -18.92 24.29
CA GLY A 876 12.87 -19.36 23.07
C GLY A 876 14.40 -19.39 23.20
N GLY A 877 15.09 -20.19 22.39
CA GLY A 877 16.57 -20.27 22.40
C GLY A 877 17.28 -19.07 21.74
N GLU A 878 18.55 -18.81 22.12
CA GLU A 878 19.44 -17.84 21.46
C GLU A 878 19.91 -18.35 20.08
N ALA A 879 19.85 -17.52 19.04
CA ALA A 879 20.51 -17.75 17.75
C ALA A 879 21.94 -17.17 17.70
N MET A 880 22.58 -16.99 18.86
CA MET A 880 23.98 -16.57 18.88
C MET A 880 24.88 -17.76 18.56
N GLY A 881 25.48 -17.73 17.37
CA GLY A 881 26.64 -18.58 17.07
C GLY A 881 27.81 -18.14 17.93
N ARG A 882 27.92 -18.63 19.16
CA ARG A 882 29.13 -18.46 19.97
C ARG A 882 30.25 -19.27 19.32
N ALA A 883 31.34 -18.59 18.98
CA ALA A 883 32.52 -19.18 18.33
C ALA A 883 33.16 -20.32 19.15
N GLU A 884 32.88 -20.39 20.46
CA GLU A 884 33.42 -21.41 21.37
C GLU A 884 32.58 -22.71 21.39
N GLU A 885 31.36 -22.71 20.81
CA GLU A 885 30.49 -23.90 20.72
C GLU A 885 29.99 -24.23 19.31
N ALA A 886 30.43 -23.51 18.27
CA ALA A 886 30.18 -23.76 16.83
C ALA A 886 28.87 -24.51 16.51
N THR A 887 27.74 -23.99 16.97
CA THR A 887 26.42 -24.60 16.80
C THR A 887 25.84 -24.33 15.40
N GLY A 888 26.52 -24.71 14.32
CA GLY A 888 25.94 -24.92 12.97
C GLY A 888 25.21 -23.76 12.26
N TRP A 889 24.98 -22.62 12.91
CA TRP A 889 24.23 -21.48 12.37
C TRP A 889 25.14 -20.58 11.54
N ARG A 890 24.73 -20.30 10.30
CA ARG A 890 25.45 -19.40 9.40
C ARG A 890 24.60 -18.15 9.11
N GLY A 891 25.02 -17.01 9.66
CA GLY A 891 24.47 -15.68 9.38
C GLY A 891 25.37 -14.91 8.42
N THR A 892 25.56 -15.41 7.19
CA THR A 892 26.46 -14.75 6.20
C THR A 892 25.79 -14.59 4.83
N ASN A 893 26.29 -13.62 4.06
CA ASN A 893 25.90 -13.40 2.65
C ASN A 893 26.54 -14.41 1.69
N GLU A 894 27.32 -15.37 2.19
CA GLU A 894 27.92 -16.43 1.39
C GLU A 894 26.86 -17.44 0.97
N ARG A 895 27.04 -18.08 -0.20
CA ARG A 895 26.06 -19.01 -0.77
C ARG A 895 26.16 -20.37 -0.10
N PHE A 896 25.01 -20.97 0.23
CA PHE A 896 24.95 -22.33 0.77
C PHE A 896 25.26 -23.37 -0.31
N PHE A 897 24.74 -23.17 -1.52
CA PHE A 897 24.94 -24.08 -2.67
C PHE A 897 26.02 -23.57 -3.64
N GLY A 898 27.24 -23.32 -3.17
CA GLY A 898 28.41 -23.09 -4.05
C GLY A 898 28.30 -21.98 -5.11
N CYS A 899 29.19 -22.00 -6.11
CA CYS A 899 29.46 -20.87 -7.01
C CYS A 899 28.30 -20.53 -7.97
N LYS A 900 27.39 -21.47 -8.27
CA LYS A 900 26.31 -21.27 -9.27
C LYS A 900 24.89 -21.52 -8.75
N GLY A 901 24.70 -22.33 -7.71
CA GLY A 901 23.40 -22.51 -7.04
C GLY A 901 23.03 -21.32 -6.14
N VAL A 902 21.79 -20.84 -6.24
CA VAL A 902 21.23 -19.82 -5.34
C VAL A 902 19.79 -20.16 -5.00
N THR A 903 19.40 -19.96 -3.75
CA THR A 903 18.01 -20.10 -3.32
C THR A 903 17.28 -18.76 -3.35
N GLU A 904 15.95 -18.81 -3.34
CA GLU A 904 15.10 -17.62 -3.29
C GLU A 904 15.44 -16.70 -2.09
N THR A 905 15.66 -17.31 -0.92
CA THR A 905 16.00 -16.58 0.31
C THR A 905 17.38 -15.91 0.20
N GLU A 906 18.34 -16.56 -0.47
CA GLU A 906 19.68 -16.02 -0.67
C GLU A 906 19.68 -14.81 -1.60
N VAL A 907 18.99 -14.93 -2.73
CA VAL A 907 18.82 -13.83 -3.68
C VAL A 907 18.16 -12.63 -3.00
N ASN A 908 17.14 -12.87 -2.18
CA ASN A 908 16.48 -11.81 -1.42
C ASN A 908 17.41 -11.07 -0.46
N CYS A 909 18.17 -11.82 0.32
CA CYS A 909 19.00 -11.27 1.39
C CYS A 909 20.18 -10.46 0.82
N VAL A 910 20.81 -10.97 -0.24
CA VAL A 910 21.84 -10.25 -0.99
C VAL A 910 21.31 -8.92 -1.53
N MET A 911 20.08 -8.91 -2.07
CA MET A 911 19.45 -7.68 -2.55
C MET A 911 19.10 -6.68 -1.44
N SER A 912 18.68 -7.19 -0.29
CA SER A 912 18.16 -6.37 0.82
C SER A 912 19.27 -5.92 1.77
N GLY A 913 20.51 -6.39 1.57
CA GLY A 913 21.61 -6.22 2.51
C GLY A 913 21.30 -6.84 3.89
N THR A 914 20.44 -7.86 3.93
CA THR A 914 20.03 -8.54 5.17
C THR A 914 20.73 -9.89 5.28
N GLY A 915 21.07 -10.33 6.49
CA GLY A 915 21.59 -11.68 6.71
C GLY A 915 20.60 -12.77 6.29
N VAL A 916 21.11 -13.90 5.81
CA VAL A 916 20.32 -15.14 5.68
C VAL A 916 20.65 -16.02 6.88
N TYR A 917 19.64 -16.47 7.61
CA TYR A 917 19.79 -17.44 8.68
C TYR A 917 19.56 -18.83 8.11
N ARG A 918 20.56 -19.71 8.26
CA ARG A 918 20.54 -21.07 7.72
C ARG A 918 20.94 -22.09 8.78
N MET A 919 20.31 -23.26 8.72
CA MET A 919 20.68 -24.43 9.50
C MET A 919 20.52 -25.68 8.64
N LEU A 920 21.55 -26.52 8.64
CA LEU A 920 21.50 -27.86 8.08
C LEU A 920 21.29 -28.86 9.22
N LEU A 921 20.29 -29.71 9.07
CA LEU A 921 20.00 -30.80 9.99
C LEU A 921 20.23 -32.12 9.26
N ARG A 922 20.76 -33.11 9.96
CA ARG A 922 20.89 -34.49 9.47
C ARG A 922 19.99 -35.41 10.28
N LYS A 923 19.55 -36.50 9.66
CA LYS A 923 18.80 -37.54 10.35
C LYS A 923 19.61 -38.07 11.54
N GLY A 924 19.01 -38.09 12.73
CA GLY A 924 19.65 -38.69 13.90
C GLY A 924 19.91 -40.18 13.68
N ARG A 925 21.06 -40.69 14.16
CA ARG A 925 21.25 -42.14 14.22
C ARG A 925 20.16 -42.70 15.15
N PRO A 926 19.53 -43.84 14.84
CA PRO A 926 18.72 -44.52 15.83
C PRO A 926 19.57 -44.66 17.09
N GLU A 927 19.04 -44.28 18.25
CA GLU A 927 19.63 -44.68 19.51
C GLU A 927 19.81 -46.19 19.40
N LYS A 928 21.06 -46.68 19.53
CA LYS A 928 21.27 -48.09 19.79
C LYS A 928 20.41 -48.36 21.02
N GLY A 929 19.35 -49.15 20.84
CA GLY A 929 18.59 -49.64 21.97
C GLY A 929 19.59 -50.23 22.94
N GLU A 930 19.34 -50.05 24.23
CA GLU A 930 19.93 -50.89 25.26
C GLU A 930 19.58 -52.34 24.90
N ASP A 931 20.44 -52.96 24.09
CA ASP A 931 20.68 -54.39 23.88
C ASP A 931 21.48 -54.57 22.58
N GLY A 932 22.79 -54.83 22.72
CA GLY A 932 23.56 -55.59 21.74
C GLY A 932 24.64 -54.86 20.95
N GLU A 933 25.75 -55.56 20.80
CA GLU A 933 27.00 -55.24 20.08
C GLU A 933 26.85 -54.97 18.56
N ASP A 934 28.01 -54.63 17.98
CA ASP A 934 28.38 -54.16 16.63
C ASP A 934 28.20 -52.66 16.35
#